data_AF-A0A225DIK6-F1
#
_entry.id   AF-A0A225DIK6-F1
#
_cell.length_a   1.000
_cell.length_b   1.000
_cell.length_c   1.000
_cell.angle_alpha   90.00
_cell.angle_beta   90.00
_cell.angle_gamma   90.00
#
_symmetry.space_group_name_H-M   'P 1'
#
loop_
_entity.id
_entity.type
_entity.pdbx_description
1 polymer ?
#
loop_
_entity_poly.entity_id
_entity_poly.type
_entity_poly.pdbx_seq_one_letter_code
_entity_poly.pdbx_strand_id
1 'polypeptide(L)'
;MPPELHVICGPSFEADRRTDPSALRLNRTGPDSNVFLTIEDMRQRMYQDPPDRFLDLLDIAAYVYAADQATPRKGGRVEDFEQHWRRHFLFHIPVRDPDFWRSASTCDRLASVLNFASDDDFRFEFVPLRTSPLLRNCIQFDGTMYDGVVDEVVMFSGGLDSLAGAVQESVLDQRKVLLVNHRSTPKVAQRYRNLLAGLRTHAGDANPLNLYVRVNKDSDLGREYTQRTRSFLFAALGATFAAMIGLNRLRFYENGVISLNLPLSAQVLGARASRTTHPRVLRGYAELMSAVAGRPFAIENPFLWRTKTDVVRLIADAGCGDLLRLSTSCAHTWAQTKDHPHCGDCSQCIDRRFATLAAGQEALDPGSEYGVDLLTGERADGISRGLLAGYLETANQVGRMSPIQFFSKFGEATRVFRHVEGGAETVAHQVYDLYQRHAREVNGVVDRAIAANATAIRQRELPQSCLVRLVSDSGERPDRVDPPSATAFDPRPPFEETDYVFRRWNSVWAVRFAGGPYILLRPSRGAAYLNILLSRPNTPVSAIELFCTVSRRGTEFAIETTGPRADKDAVAAYKARLIELQAIREKAEEENDTLVLEEVDRDFRDIESEIKRVMTPRGRIRQDAGTWEKIRKSVGIAIRRVVEEIRVNRGSEVAEHLRSSIRGGQRVIYAASPRIEWQAGNNEKSFPLHEK
;
A
#
# COMPACT_ATOMS: atom_id res chain seq x y z
N MET A 1 4.48 26.04 -4.81
CA MET A 1 3.98 24.84 -5.50
C MET A 1 5.06 23.77 -5.43
N PRO A 2 4.71 22.48 -5.31
CA PRO A 2 5.69 21.41 -5.44
C PRO A 2 6.35 21.48 -6.84
N PRO A 3 7.61 21.05 -7.00
CA PRO A 3 8.28 21.05 -8.30
C PRO A 3 7.56 20.10 -9.26
N GLU A 4 7.48 20.49 -10.54
CA GLU A 4 7.04 19.63 -11.63
C GLU A 4 8.09 18.53 -11.86
N LEU A 5 7.64 17.29 -12.03
CA LEU A 5 8.47 16.11 -12.21
C LEU A 5 8.41 15.67 -13.65
N HIS A 6 9.50 15.91 -14.38
CA HIS A 6 9.63 15.49 -15.77
C HIS A 6 9.88 13.97 -15.83
N VAL A 7 9.08 13.29 -16.67
CA VAL A 7 9.20 11.87 -16.97
C VAL A 7 9.43 11.70 -18.47
N ILE A 8 10.66 11.38 -18.85
CA ILE A 8 11.06 11.23 -20.24
C ILE A 8 10.96 9.74 -20.62
N CYS A 9 10.09 9.43 -21.57
CA CYS A 9 9.77 8.05 -21.94
C CYS A 9 10.34 7.67 -23.32
N GLY A 10 10.91 6.47 -23.44
CA GLY A 10 11.34 5.89 -24.71
C GLY A 10 12.57 6.54 -25.37
N PRO A 11 13.04 5.96 -26.49
CA PRO A 11 14.33 6.32 -27.09
C PRO A 11 14.31 7.66 -27.87
N SER A 12 13.14 8.21 -28.18
CA SER A 12 13.03 9.39 -29.05
C SER A 12 13.50 10.71 -28.41
N PHE A 13 13.80 10.71 -27.10
CA PHE A 13 14.35 11.85 -26.36
C PHE A 13 15.87 11.75 -26.12
N GLU A 14 16.57 10.87 -26.83
CA GLU A 14 18.03 10.69 -26.72
C GLU A 14 18.85 11.96 -26.98
N ALA A 15 18.34 12.90 -27.78
CA ALA A 15 19.02 14.17 -28.09
C ALA A 15 19.17 15.09 -26.86
N ASP A 16 18.40 14.84 -25.79
CA ASP A 16 18.29 15.70 -24.61
C ASP A 16 18.77 15.03 -23.32
N ARG A 17 19.80 14.17 -23.42
CA ARG A 17 20.52 13.66 -22.23
C ARG A 17 21.16 14.77 -21.38
N ARG A 18 21.21 16.02 -21.86
CA ARG A 18 21.88 17.17 -21.21
C ARG A 18 20.96 18.19 -20.52
N THR A 19 19.63 18.14 -20.71
CA THR A 19 18.74 19.27 -20.34
C THR A 19 18.17 19.23 -18.93
N ASP A 20 18.00 18.05 -18.33
CA ASP A 20 17.66 17.94 -16.90
C ASP A 20 18.16 16.62 -16.30
N PRO A 21 19.23 16.64 -15.47
CA PRO A 21 19.71 15.45 -14.77
C PRO A 21 18.75 14.95 -13.68
N SER A 22 17.71 15.72 -13.33
CA SER A 22 16.70 15.35 -12.33
C SER A 22 15.47 14.63 -12.90
N ALA A 23 15.31 14.60 -14.23
CA ALA A 23 14.20 13.93 -14.90
C ALA A 23 14.23 12.40 -14.74
N LEU A 24 13.07 11.81 -14.49
CA LEU A 24 12.91 10.35 -14.46
C LEU A 24 12.91 9.81 -15.90
N ARG A 25 13.78 8.85 -16.21
CA ARG A 25 13.86 8.23 -17.54
C ARG A 25 13.31 6.82 -17.52
N LEU A 26 12.35 6.54 -18.40
CA LEU A 26 11.69 5.25 -18.49
C LEU A 26 11.72 4.74 -19.93
N ASN A 27 12.26 3.55 -20.16
CA ASN A 27 12.42 2.97 -21.49
C ASN A 27 11.89 1.54 -21.52
N ARG A 28 11.09 1.22 -22.54
CA ARG A 28 10.57 -0.13 -22.78
C ARG A 28 11.44 -0.97 -23.71
N THR A 29 12.32 -0.32 -24.48
CA THR A 29 13.09 -0.95 -25.56
C THR A 29 14.49 -0.39 -25.62
N GLY A 30 15.41 -1.14 -26.22
CA GLY A 30 16.80 -0.74 -26.39
C GLY A 30 17.66 -1.11 -25.18
N PRO A 31 18.97 -0.80 -25.23
CA PRO A 31 19.94 -1.21 -24.20
C PRO A 31 19.67 -0.58 -22.82
N ASP A 32 18.99 0.58 -22.78
CA ASP A 32 18.65 1.28 -21.55
C ASP A 32 17.23 0.94 -21.05
N SER A 33 16.65 -0.20 -21.45
CA SER A 33 15.31 -0.60 -21.04
C SER A 33 15.24 -0.86 -19.53
N ASN A 34 14.30 -0.20 -18.85
CA ASN A 34 14.07 -0.32 -17.41
C ASN A 34 12.57 -0.46 -17.05
N VAL A 35 11.70 -0.58 -18.07
CA VAL A 35 10.28 -0.90 -17.96
C VAL A 35 9.99 -2.09 -18.87
N PHE A 36 9.44 -3.16 -18.30
CA PHE A 36 9.27 -4.44 -18.98
C PHE A 36 7.79 -4.82 -19.05
N LEU A 37 7.35 -5.29 -20.21
CA LEU A 37 6.03 -5.85 -20.44
C LEU A 37 6.18 -7.21 -21.09
N THR A 38 5.60 -8.23 -20.46
CA THR A 38 5.56 -9.60 -20.96
C THR A 38 4.13 -10.10 -20.84
N ILE A 39 3.64 -10.76 -21.89
CA ILE A 39 2.36 -11.43 -21.93
C ILE A 39 2.67 -12.92 -22.05
N GLU A 40 2.28 -13.69 -21.05
CA GLU A 40 2.53 -15.14 -20.95
C GLU A 40 1.22 -15.90 -21.24
N ASP A 41 1.36 -17.12 -21.71
CA ASP A 41 0.27 -18.06 -22.01
C ASP A 41 -0.73 -17.57 -23.08
N MET A 42 -0.25 -16.80 -24.07
CA MET A 42 -1.09 -16.41 -25.21
C MET A 42 -1.29 -17.59 -26.16
N ARG A 43 -2.53 -17.84 -26.58
CA ARG A 43 -2.84 -18.90 -27.56
C ARG A 43 -2.74 -18.36 -28.98
N GLN A 44 -2.19 -19.16 -29.90
CA GLN A 44 -1.73 -18.67 -31.22
C GLN A 44 -2.83 -18.02 -32.09
N ARG A 45 -4.08 -18.49 -32.00
CA ARG A 45 -5.23 -17.97 -32.77
C ARG A 45 -6.09 -16.91 -32.05
N MET A 46 -5.79 -16.62 -30.79
CA MET A 46 -6.39 -15.48 -30.08
C MET A 46 -5.67 -14.17 -30.39
N TYR A 47 -4.43 -14.25 -30.88
CA TYR A 47 -3.65 -13.07 -31.22
C TYR A 47 -4.11 -12.47 -32.55
N GLN A 48 -4.55 -11.23 -32.49
CA GLN A 48 -4.64 -10.31 -33.63
C GLN A 48 -3.86 -9.06 -33.28
N ASP A 49 -3.18 -8.46 -34.25
CA ASP A 49 -2.44 -7.22 -34.00
C ASP A 49 -3.43 -6.12 -33.56
N PRO A 50 -3.30 -5.56 -32.35
CA PRO A 50 -4.18 -4.49 -31.92
C PRO A 50 -3.87 -3.21 -32.72
N PRO A 51 -4.87 -2.33 -32.90
CA PRO A 51 -4.65 -1.03 -33.53
C PRO A 51 -3.57 -0.21 -32.82
N ASP A 52 -2.86 0.63 -33.57
CA ASP A 52 -1.74 1.45 -33.06
C ASP A 52 -2.07 2.24 -31.79
N ARG A 53 -3.28 2.78 -31.69
CA ARG A 53 -3.72 3.53 -30.50
C ARG A 53 -3.80 2.66 -29.25
N PHE A 54 -4.13 1.37 -29.38
CA PHE A 54 -4.10 0.45 -28.24
C PHE A 54 -2.67 0.06 -27.85
N LEU A 55 -1.74 0.01 -28.82
CA LEU A 55 -0.31 -0.16 -28.53
C LEU A 55 0.24 1.05 -27.76
N ASP A 56 -0.08 2.26 -28.21
CA ASP A 56 0.27 3.50 -27.52
C ASP A 56 -0.33 3.55 -26.12
N LEU A 57 -1.59 3.13 -25.96
CA LEU A 57 -2.25 3.06 -24.66
C LEU A 57 -1.49 2.13 -23.69
N LEU A 58 -1.02 0.96 -24.16
CA LEU A 58 -0.19 0.07 -23.33
C LEU A 58 1.15 0.71 -22.95
N ASP A 59 1.81 1.38 -23.88
CA ASP A 59 3.05 2.13 -23.63
C ASP A 59 2.81 3.19 -22.54
N ILE A 60 1.82 4.06 -22.73
CA ILE A 60 1.44 5.12 -21.80
C ILE A 60 1.13 4.53 -20.42
N ALA A 61 0.32 3.48 -20.35
CA ALA A 61 -0.06 2.86 -19.08
C ALA A 61 1.13 2.23 -18.34
N ALA A 62 2.05 1.59 -19.06
CA ALA A 62 3.28 1.04 -18.47
C ALA A 62 4.18 2.15 -17.91
N TYR A 63 4.35 3.26 -18.63
CA TYR A 63 5.14 4.41 -18.17
C TYR A 63 4.51 5.10 -16.96
N VAL A 64 3.20 5.35 -17.00
CA VAL A 64 2.46 5.95 -15.88
C VAL A 64 2.52 5.06 -14.63
N TYR A 65 2.42 3.73 -14.80
CA TYR A 65 2.56 2.78 -13.69
C TYR A 65 3.98 2.77 -13.12
N ALA A 66 5.01 2.73 -13.96
CA ALA A 66 6.40 2.74 -13.52
C ALA A 66 6.77 4.05 -12.82
N ALA A 67 6.34 5.20 -13.35
CA ALA A 67 6.55 6.51 -12.73
C ALA A 67 5.85 6.65 -11.37
N ASP A 68 4.61 6.15 -11.26
CA ASP A 68 3.90 6.13 -9.97
C ASP A 68 4.68 5.39 -8.89
N GLN A 69 5.40 4.32 -9.25
CA GLN A 69 6.24 3.54 -8.32
C GLN A 69 7.65 4.12 -8.11
N ALA A 70 8.20 4.83 -9.10
CA ALA A 70 9.53 5.41 -9.05
C ALA A 70 9.63 6.68 -8.19
N THR A 71 8.51 7.38 -8.00
CA THR A 71 8.47 8.67 -7.33
C THR A 71 7.76 8.60 -5.96
N PRO A 72 8.47 8.68 -4.82
CA PRO A 72 7.85 8.65 -3.49
C PRO A 72 6.92 9.84 -3.24
N ARG A 73 5.75 9.59 -2.63
CA ARG A 73 4.90 10.63 -2.05
C ARG A 73 5.48 11.11 -0.72
N LYS A 74 5.43 12.41 -0.46
CA LYS A 74 5.91 13.01 0.80
C LYS A 74 4.72 13.20 1.75
N GLY A 75 4.73 12.54 2.92
CA GLY A 75 3.69 12.72 3.94
C GLY A 75 3.07 11.41 4.42
N GLY A 76 3.69 10.78 5.42
CA GLY A 76 3.23 9.50 5.99
C GLY A 76 2.14 9.60 7.07
N ARG A 77 1.66 10.81 7.43
CA ARG A 77 0.69 11.05 8.51
C ARG A 77 -0.47 11.94 8.05
N VAL A 78 -1.66 11.68 8.61
CA VAL A 78 -2.97 12.31 8.30
C VAL A 78 -2.92 13.84 8.32
N GLU A 79 -2.05 14.43 9.15
CA GLU A 79 -1.93 15.87 9.36
C GLU A 79 -1.05 16.62 8.33
N ASP A 80 -0.20 15.91 7.54
CA ASP A 80 0.65 16.51 6.49
C ASP A 80 0.05 16.31 5.06
N PHE A 81 -1.16 15.73 4.94
CA PHE A 81 -1.74 15.26 3.67
C PHE A 81 -1.97 16.35 2.62
N GLU A 82 -2.26 17.57 3.03
CA GLU A 82 -2.80 18.56 2.10
C GLU A 82 -1.73 19.29 1.27
N GLN A 83 -0.48 19.35 1.74
CA GLN A 83 0.54 20.20 1.10
C GLN A 83 1.67 19.45 0.38
N HIS A 84 1.93 18.17 0.70
CA HIS A 84 3.10 17.45 0.19
C HIS A 84 2.79 16.08 -0.46
N TRP A 85 1.52 15.65 -0.41
CA TRP A 85 1.08 14.35 -0.91
C TRP A 85 1.03 14.27 -2.44
N ARG A 86 0.49 15.32 -3.08
CA ARG A 86 0.25 15.34 -4.53
C ARG A 86 1.55 15.57 -5.28
N ARG A 87 1.76 14.79 -6.33
CA ARG A 87 2.87 14.97 -7.28
C ARG A 87 2.35 15.64 -8.55
N HIS A 88 3.20 16.45 -9.18
CA HIS A 88 2.91 17.04 -10.48
C HIS A 88 3.84 16.39 -11.50
N PHE A 89 3.29 15.62 -12.44
CA PHE A 89 4.05 14.94 -13.48
C PHE A 89 3.86 15.62 -14.84
N LEU A 90 4.97 15.79 -15.55
CA LEU A 90 4.97 16.09 -16.98
C LEU A 90 5.62 14.91 -17.72
N PHE A 91 4.80 14.15 -18.44
CA PHE A 91 5.25 13.02 -19.23
C PHE A 91 5.57 13.43 -20.66
N HIS A 92 6.75 13.08 -21.14
CA HIS A 92 7.12 13.21 -22.55
C HIS A 92 7.13 11.80 -23.16
N ILE A 93 6.15 11.46 -24.00
CA ILE A 93 5.92 10.08 -24.47
C ILE A 93 5.89 10.02 -26.01
N PRO A 94 6.71 9.17 -26.64
CA PRO A 94 6.59 8.88 -28.06
C PRO A 94 5.41 7.95 -28.33
N VAL A 95 4.59 8.28 -29.33
CA VAL A 95 3.36 7.55 -29.71
C VAL A 95 3.28 7.38 -31.23
N ARG A 96 2.56 6.35 -31.68
CA ARG A 96 2.34 6.00 -33.09
C ARG A 96 1.35 6.94 -33.77
N ASP A 97 0.33 7.41 -33.05
CA ASP A 97 -0.66 8.39 -33.55
C ASP A 97 -0.61 9.72 -32.76
N PRO A 98 0.37 10.61 -33.04
CA PRO A 98 0.52 11.86 -32.31
C PRO A 98 -0.69 12.78 -32.43
N ASP A 99 -1.35 12.84 -33.57
CA ASP A 99 -2.48 13.75 -33.79
C ASP A 99 -3.66 13.38 -32.89
N PHE A 100 -3.94 12.08 -32.73
CA PHE A 100 -4.94 11.60 -31.78
C PHE A 100 -4.59 11.97 -30.34
N TRP A 101 -3.38 11.66 -29.89
CA TRP A 101 -2.98 11.86 -28.49
C TRP A 101 -2.76 13.32 -28.11
N ARG A 102 -2.38 14.18 -29.07
CA ARG A 102 -2.24 15.63 -28.89
C ARG A 102 -3.56 16.38 -28.94
N SER A 103 -4.64 15.75 -29.43
CA SER A 103 -5.95 16.39 -29.41
C SER A 103 -6.34 16.74 -27.97
N ALA A 104 -6.84 17.97 -27.77
CA ALA A 104 -7.22 18.45 -26.44
C ALA A 104 -8.22 17.50 -25.77
N SER A 105 -9.20 17.00 -26.53
CA SER A 105 -10.22 16.07 -26.03
C SER A 105 -9.66 14.76 -25.48
N THR A 106 -8.61 14.19 -26.10
CA THR A 106 -8.02 12.92 -25.65
C THR A 106 -7.05 13.16 -24.50
N CYS A 107 -6.19 14.18 -24.63
CA CYS A 107 -5.19 14.51 -23.61
C CYS A 107 -5.86 14.91 -22.28
N ASP A 108 -6.85 15.80 -22.31
CA ASP A 108 -7.58 16.25 -21.12
C ASP A 108 -8.34 15.10 -20.45
N ARG A 109 -8.88 14.16 -21.25
CA ARG A 109 -9.59 12.99 -20.73
C ARG A 109 -8.64 12.03 -20.01
N LEU A 110 -7.48 11.74 -20.61
CA LEU A 110 -6.44 10.91 -20.00
C LEU A 110 -5.93 11.54 -18.69
N ALA A 111 -5.58 12.83 -18.71
CA ALA A 111 -5.14 13.55 -17.52
C ALA A 111 -6.24 13.58 -16.44
N SER A 112 -7.47 13.93 -16.79
CA SER A 112 -8.57 14.06 -15.83
C SER A 112 -8.88 12.75 -15.12
N VAL A 113 -8.86 11.60 -15.82
CA VAL A 113 -9.17 10.32 -15.18
C VAL A 113 -8.03 9.88 -14.25
N LEU A 114 -6.77 10.07 -14.66
CA LEU A 114 -5.60 9.77 -13.84
C LEU A 114 -5.52 10.66 -12.61
N ASN A 115 -5.77 11.97 -12.76
CA ASN A 115 -5.81 12.93 -11.64
C ASN A 115 -6.81 12.49 -10.58
N PHE A 116 -8.02 12.08 -11.00
CA PHE A 116 -9.03 11.61 -10.07
C PHE A 116 -8.70 10.24 -9.48
N ALA A 117 -8.07 9.33 -10.24
CA ALA A 117 -7.72 8.00 -9.76
C ALA A 117 -6.62 8.02 -8.70
N SER A 118 -5.62 8.92 -8.82
CA SER A 118 -4.42 8.91 -7.98
C SER A 118 -4.27 10.07 -6.99
N ASP A 119 -5.05 11.14 -7.12
CA ASP A 119 -4.85 12.43 -6.44
C ASP A 119 -3.52 13.14 -6.82
N ASP A 120 -2.86 12.74 -7.90
CA ASP A 120 -1.75 13.47 -8.52
C ASP A 120 -2.25 14.39 -9.65
N ASP A 121 -1.34 15.19 -10.20
CA ASP A 121 -1.58 16.04 -11.37
C ASP A 121 -0.72 15.54 -12.53
N PHE A 122 -1.36 15.16 -13.64
CA PHE A 122 -0.71 14.61 -14.84
C PHE A 122 -0.84 15.57 -16.02
N ARG A 123 0.28 15.78 -16.70
CA ARG A 123 0.38 16.44 -18.00
C ARG A 123 1.14 15.57 -18.97
N PHE A 124 0.82 15.68 -20.26
CA PHE A 124 1.42 14.87 -21.31
C PHE A 124 1.84 15.72 -22.50
N GLU A 125 3.05 15.47 -22.97
CA GLU A 125 3.61 15.93 -24.22
C GLU A 125 3.91 14.72 -25.11
N PHE A 126 3.13 14.58 -26.17
CA PHE A 126 3.27 13.44 -27.08
C PHE A 126 4.14 13.81 -28.28
N VAL A 127 5.07 12.92 -28.65
CA VAL A 127 5.94 13.07 -29.83
C VAL A 127 5.81 11.87 -30.78
N PRO A 128 6.17 11.99 -32.07
CA PRO A 128 6.12 10.84 -32.98
C PRO A 128 7.11 9.74 -32.59
N LEU A 129 6.64 8.51 -32.49
CA LEU A 129 7.48 7.32 -32.30
C LEU A 129 8.16 6.95 -33.61
N ARG A 130 9.50 7.01 -33.63
CA ARG A 130 10.30 6.72 -34.84
C ARG A 130 10.43 5.23 -35.15
N THR A 131 10.55 4.41 -34.12
CA THR A 131 10.71 2.95 -34.24
C THR A 131 9.72 2.27 -33.32
N SER A 132 8.75 1.58 -33.89
CA SER A 132 7.73 0.84 -33.15
C SER A 132 8.20 -0.59 -32.88
N PRO A 133 8.37 -1.02 -31.61
CA PRO A 133 8.50 -2.44 -31.31
C PRO A 133 7.18 -3.15 -31.60
N LEU A 134 7.26 -4.36 -32.17
CA LEU A 134 6.09 -5.23 -32.36
C LEU A 134 5.64 -5.77 -31.00
N LEU A 135 4.35 -5.69 -30.69
CA LEU A 135 3.78 -6.28 -29.47
C LEU A 135 4.07 -7.78 -29.38
N ARG A 136 4.09 -8.46 -30.53
CA ARG A 136 4.46 -9.87 -30.65
C ARG A 136 5.78 -10.22 -29.96
N ASN A 137 6.73 -9.29 -29.89
CA ASN A 137 8.02 -9.51 -29.21
C ASN A 137 7.88 -9.59 -27.69
N CYS A 138 6.76 -9.12 -27.13
CA CYS A 138 6.44 -9.20 -25.71
C CYS A 138 5.57 -10.42 -25.38
N ILE A 139 5.18 -11.23 -26.37
CA ILE A 139 4.24 -12.33 -26.20
C ILE A 139 4.96 -13.67 -26.20
N GLN A 140 4.71 -14.47 -25.17
CA GLN A 140 5.08 -15.87 -25.09
C GLN A 140 3.84 -16.71 -25.43
N PHE A 141 3.91 -17.42 -26.56
CA PHE A 141 2.84 -18.31 -26.99
C PHE A 141 3.00 -19.67 -26.30
N ASP A 142 1.91 -20.22 -25.76
CA ASP A 142 1.92 -21.54 -25.11
C ASP A 142 1.90 -22.72 -26.11
N GLY A 143 1.84 -22.42 -27.41
CA GLY A 143 1.78 -23.42 -28.47
C GLY A 143 0.40 -24.05 -28.66
N THR A 144 -0.59 -23.69 -27.84
CA THR A 144 -1.95 -24.22 -27.96
C THR A 144 -2.78 -23.38 -28.93
N MET A 145 -3.62 -24.07 -29.71
CA MET A 145 -4.62 -23.45 -30.56
C MET A 145 -5.87 -23.18 -29.71
N TYR A 146 -6.54 -22.06 -29.98
CA TYR A 146 -7.87 -21.81 -29.46
C TYR A 146 -8.74 -21.22 -30.55
N ASP A 147 -9.74 -22.01 -30.94
CA ASP A 147 -10.72 -21.69 -31.99
C ASP A 147 -12.10 -21.36 -31.40
N GLY A 148 -12.19 -21.28 -30.07
CA GLY A 148 -13.43 -20.95 -29.38
C GLY A 148 -13.75 -19.45 -29.43
N VAL A 149 -15.00 -19.13 -29.09
CA VAL A 149 -15.45 -17.75 -28.90
C VAL A 149 -15.24 -17.37 -27.43
N VAL A 150 -14.65 -16.19 -27.21
CA VAL A 150 -14.59 -15.54 -25.90
C VAL A 150 -15.73 -14.53 -25.83
N ASP A 151 -16.57 -14.65 -24.81
CA ASP A 151 -17.74 -13.79 -24.61
C ASP A 151 -17.38 -12.48 -23.89
N GLU A 152 -16.43 -12.54 -22.95
CA GLU A 152 -16.01 -11.38 -22.14
C GLU A 152 -14.52 -11.39 -21.81
N VAL A 153 -13.97 -10.19 -21.62
CA VAL A 153 -12.70 -10.00 -20.92
C VAL A 153 -12.96 -9.56 -19.49
N VAL A 154 -12.39 -10.28 -18.52
CA VAL A 154 -12.58 -10.04 -17.09
C VAL A 154 -11.24 -9.81 -16.41
N MET A 155 -11.11 -8.70 -15.69
CA MET A 155 -9.93 -8.46 -14.86
C MET A 155 -9.95 -9.38 -13.65
N PHE A 156 -8.89 -10.18 -13.47
CA PHE A 156 -8.87 -11.22 -12.45
C PHE A 156 -7.58 -11.16 -11.64
N SER A 157 -7.68 -10.78 -10.37
CA SER A 157 -6.52 -10.66 -9.47
C SER A 157 -6.22 -11.94 -8.68
N GLY A 158 -7.18 -12.88 -8.62
CA GLY A 158 -7.14 -14.03 -7.71
C GLY A 158 -7.57 -13.69 -6.28
N GLY A 159 -8.04 -12.46 -6.04
CA GLY A 159 -8.71 -12.07 -4.79
C GLY A 159 -10.19 -12.48 -4.77
N LEU A 160 -10.80 -12.38 -3.59
CA LEU A 160 -12.17 -12.82 -3.32
C LEU A 160 -13.21 -12.25 -4.30
N ASP A 161 -13.22 -10.93 -4.52
CA ASP A 161 -14.21 -10.29 -5.39
C ASP A 161 -14.04 -10.71 -6.86
N SER A 162 -12.80 -10.79 -7.34
CA SER A 162 -12.52 -11.27 -8.70
C SER A 162 -12.84 -12.76 -8.88
N LEU A 163 -12.70 -13.58 -7.83
CA LEU A 163 -13.14 -14.98 -7.82
C LEU A 163 -14.65 -15.07 -7.99
N ALA A 164 -15.42 -14.33 -7.19
CA ALA A 164 -16.86 -14.28 -7.32
C ALA A 164 -17.30 -13.79 -8.70
N GLY A 165 -16.58 -12.83 -9.29
CA GLY A 165 -16.80 -12.40 -10.67
C GLY A 165 -16.59 -13.53 -11.67
N ALA A 166 -15.49 -14.28 -11.54
CA ALA A 166 -15.22 -15.42 -12.41
C ALA A 166 -16.24 -16.56 -12.23
N VAL A 167 -16.73 -16.79 -11.02
CA VAL A 167 -17.83 -17.74 -10.71
C VAL A 167 -19.14 -17.25 -11.34
N GLN A 168 -19.49 -15.98 -11.18
CA GLN A 168 -20.66 -15.38 -11.82
C GLN A 168 -20.64 -15.61 -13.34
N GLU A 169 -19.52 -15.28 -13.99
CA GLU A 169 -19.42 -15.39 -15.45
C GLU A 169 -19.36 -16.84 -15.93
N SER A 170 -18.47 -17.65 -15.36
CA SER A 170 -18.13 -18.97 -15.93
C SER A 170 -19.03 -20.08 -15.39
N VAL A 171 -19.53 -19.97 -14.15
CA VAL A 171 -20.31 -21.03 -13.50
C VAL A 171 -21.80 -20.71 -13.57
N LEU A 172 -22.21 -19.50 -13.20
CA LEU A 172 -23.63 -19.14 -13.16
C LEU A 172 -24.16 -18.72 -14.54
N ASP A 173 -23.45 -17.85 -15.25
CA ASP A 173 -23.87 -17.32 -16.55
C ASP A 173 -23.39 -18.20 -17.73
N GLN A 174 -22.56 -19.21 -17.46
CA GLN A 174 -22.02 -20.15 -18.46
C GLN A 174 -21.33 -19.47 -19.64
N ARG A 175 -20.62 -18.36 -19.39
CA ARG A 175 -19.85 -17.60 -20.38
C ARG A 175 -18.39 -18.04 -20.42
N LYS A 176 -17.83 -18.13 -21.62
CA LYS A 176 -16.41 -18.37 -21.83
C LYS A 176 -15.67 -17.04 -21.73
N VAL A 177 -14.99 -16.82 -20.60
CA VAL A 177 -14.29 -15.56 -20.34
C VAL A 177 -12.78 -15.66 -20.46
N LEU A 178 -12.17 -14.54 -20.82
CA LEU A 178 -10.73 -14.33 -20.76
C LEU A 178 -10.38 -13.60 -19.46
N LEU A 179 -9.82 -14.35 -18.51
CA LEU A 179 -9.32 -13.83 -17.24
C LEU A 179 -7.94 -13.20 -17.44
N VAL A 180 -7.85 -11.88 -17.29
CA VAL A 180 -6.58 -11.13 -17.43
C VAL A 180 -5.98 -10.89 -16.05
N ASN A 181 -4.79 -11.44 -15.81
CA ASN A 181 -4.10 -11.36 -14.52
C ASN A 181 -2.76 -10.64 -14.65
N HIS A 182 -2.63 -9.49 -14.00
CA HIS A 182 -1.33 -8.82 -13.84
C HIS A 182 -0.56 -9.39 -12.64
N ARG A 183 0.54 -10.10 -12.91
CA ARG A 183 1.42 -10.68 -11.91
C ARG A 183 2.51 -9.70 -11.51
N SER A 184 2.35 -9.07 -10.35
CA SER A 184 3.41 -8.23 -9.77
C SER A 184 4.40 -9.01 -8.89
N THR A 185 4.10 -10.26 -8.52
CA THR A 185 4.96 -11.11 -7.68
C THR A 185 4.73 -12.61 -7.94
N PRO A 186 5.78 -13.47 -7.91
CA PRO A 186 5.63 -14.91 -8.09
C PRO A 186 5.09 -15.64 -6.84
N LYS A 187 5.10 -15.01 -5.66
CA LYS A 187 4.74 -15.67 -4.38
C LYS A 187 3.36 -16.32 -4.36
N VAL A 188 2.40 -15.75 -5.10
CA VAL A 188 1.01 -16.22 -5.16
C VAL A 188 0.73 -17.15 -6.35
N ALA A 189 1.72 -17.43 -7.19
CA ALA A 189 1.53 -18.13 -8.47
C ALA A 189 0.95 -19.54 -8.29
N GLN A 190 1.45 -20.34 -7.34
CA GLN A 190 0.92 -21.68 -7.11
C GLN A 190 -0.52 -21.66 -6.59
N ARG A 191 -0.83 -20.77 -5.63
CA ARG A 191 -2.19 -20.65 -5.09
C ARG A 191 -3.18 -20.24 -6.19
N TYR A 192 -2.76 -19.29 -7.03
CA TYR A 192 -3.52 -18.85 -8.20
C TYR A 192 -3.73 -19.98 -9.22
N ARG A 193 -2.72 -20.81 -9.50
CA ARG A 193 -2.88 -22.00 -10.37
C ARG A 193 -3.92 -22.97 -9.82
N ASN A 194 -3.86 -23.26 -8.52
CA ASN A 194 -4.83 -24.14 -7.85
C ASN A 194 -6.24 -23.53 -7.91
N LEU A 195 -6.36 -22.22 -7.71
CA LEU A 195 -7.62 -21.50 -7.80
C LEU A 195 -8.23 -21.60 -9.21
N LEU A 196 -7.43 -21.39 -10.26
CA LEU A 196 -7.89 -21.54 -11.64
C LEU A 196 -8.27 -22.99 -11.98
N ALA A 197 -7.51 -23.98 -11.49
CA ALA A 197 -7.83 -25.38 -11.69
C ALA A 197 -9.19 -25.73 -11.06
N GLY A 198 -9.43 -25.29 -9.82
CA GLY A 198 -10.72 -25.48 -9.16
C GLY A 198 -11.86 -24.77 -9.90
N LEU A 199 -11.66 -23.51 -10.31
CA LEU A 199 -12.65 -22.76 -11.08
C LEU A 199 -13.02 -23.48 -12.40
N ARG A 200 -12.05 -24.05 -13.11
CA ARG A 200 -12.29 -24.83 -14.34
C ARG A 200 -13.12 -26.08 -14.08
N THR A 201 -12.84 -26.79 -13.00
CA THR A 201 -13.65 -27.95 -12.59
C THR A 201 -15.12 -27.57 -12.40
N HIS A 202 -15.38 -26.42 -11.77
CA HIS A 202 -16.75 -25.93 -11.55
C HIS A 202 -17.41 -25.35 -12.81
N ALA A 203 -16.64 -24.73 -13.71
CA ALA A 203 -17.17 -24.08 -14.91
C ALA A 203 -17.57 -25.06 -16.03
N GLY A 204 -17.08 -26.31 -16.01
CA GLY A 204 -17.42 -27.32 -17.01
C GLY A 204 -17.06 -26.86 -18.44
N ASP A 205 -18.04 -26.83 -19.34
CA ASP A 205 -17.83 -26.44 -20.74
C ASP A 205 -17.53 -24.94 -20.93
N ALA A 206 -17.95 -24.10 -19.98
CA ALA A 206 -17.69 -22.66 -19.95
C ALA A 206 -16.32 -22.33 -19.34
N ASN A 207 -15.33 -23.19 -19.59
CA ASN A 207 -13.99 -23.09 -19.01
C ASN A 207 -13.32 -21.73 -19.30
N PRO A 208 -12.90 -20.99 -18.26
CA PRO A 208 -12.24 -19.71 -18.46
C PRO A 208 -10.83 -19.90 -19.00
N LEU A 209 -10.48 -19.02 -19.93
CA LEU A 209 -9.12 -18.80 -20.37
C LEU A 209 -8.41 -17.88 -19.38
N ASN A 210 -7.09 -18.00 -19.29
CA ASN A 210 -6.28 -17.09 -18.49
C ASN A 210 -5.16 -16.50 -19.34
N LEU A 211 -4.87 -15.22 -19.14
CA LEU A 211 -3.66 -14.58 -19.63
C LEU A 211 -2.91 -13.99 -18.45
N TYR A 212 -1.61 -14.25 -18.42
CA TYR A 212 -0.73 -13.61 -17.46
C TYR A 212 -0.02 -12.45 -18.11
N VAL A 213 -0.01 -11.33 -17.42
CA VAL A 213 0.72 -10.15 -17.84
C VAL A 213 1.68 -9.77 -16.75
N ARG A 214 2.94 -9.60 -17.10
CA ARG A 214 3.95 -9.03 -16.22
C ARG A 214 4.30 -7.67 -16.75
N VAL A 215 3.91 -6.63 -16.02
CA VAL A 215 4.40 -5.28 -16.23
C VAL A 215 5.20 -4.90 -15.00
N ASN A 216 6.49 -4.67 -15.19
CA ASN A 216 7.42 -4.35 -14.11
C ASN A 216 8.45 -3.32 -14.58
N LYS A 217 9.36 -2.99 -13.68
CA LYS A 217 10.42 -2.00 -13.85
C LYS A 217 11.63 -2.45 -13.04
N ASP A 218 12.78 -1.87 -13.32
CA ASP A 218 14.00 -2.12 -12.55
C ASP A 218 13.77 -1.97 -11.05
N SER A 219 14.51 -2.76 -10.25
CA SER A 219 14.27 -2.89 -8.82
C SER A 219 14.52 -1.58 -8.06
N ASP A 220 15.46 -0.76 -8.52
CA ASP A 220 15.81 0.53 -7.94
C ASP A 220 14.70 1.59 -8.12
N LEU A 221 13.78 1.38 -9.07
CA LEU A 221 12.58 2.20 -9.29
C LEU A 221 11.42 1.82 -8.35
N GLY A 222 11.54 0.79 -7.51
CA GLY A 222 10.50 0.38 -6.58
C GLY A 222 10.49 1.18 -5.27
N ARG A 223 10.14 2.47 -5.29
CA ARG A 223 10.26 3.37 -4.13
C ARG A 223 8.94 3.82 -3.51
N GLU A 224 7.84 3.74 -4.27
CA GLU A 224 6.48 4.10 -3.88
C GLU A 224 5.57 2.87 -3.97
N TYR A 225 4.94 2.51 -2.85
CA TYR A 225 4.23 1.23 -2.70
C TYR A 225 2.72 1.34 -2.90
N THR A 226 2.15 2.55 -3.01
CA THR A 226 0.69 2.74 -3.07
C THR A 226 0.04 2.37 -4.41
N GLN A 227 0.80 2.32 -5.52
CA GLN A 227 0.34 1.81 -6.83
C GLN A 227 -1.00 2.37 -7.31
N ARG A 228 -1.21 3.68 -7.17
CA ARG A 228 -2.48 4.39 -7.41
C ARG A 228 -2.92 4.36 -8.88
N THR A 229 -1.99 4.24 -9.81
CA THR A 229 -2.28 4.19 -11.26
C THR A 229 -2.40 2.75 -11.78
N ARG A 230 -2.31 1.73 -10.91
CA ARG A 230 -2.41 0.32 -11.31
C ARG A 230 -3.75 -0.01 -11.98
N SER A 231 -4.84 0.64 -11.58
CA SER A 231 -6.14 0.44 -12.21
C SER A 231 -6.17 0.90 -13.67
N PHE A 232 -5.42 1.94 -14.02
CA PHE A 232 -5.29 2.40 -15.40
C PHE A 232 -4.52 1.38 -16.24
N LEU A 233 -3.43 0.83 -15.70
CA LEU A 233 -2.72 -0.28 -16.33
C LEU A 233 -3.63 -1.48 -16.60
N PHE A 234 -4.47 -1.83 -15.62
CA PHE A 234 -5.42 -2.95 -15.76
C PHE A 234 -6.45 -2.68 -16.85
N ALA A 235 -7.04 -1.48 -16.85
CA ALA A 235 -8.00 -1.08 -17.87
C ALA A 235 -7.37 -1.07 -19.27
N ALA A 236 -6.15 -0.56 -19.41
CA ALA A 236 -5.41 -0.55 -20.67
C ALA A 236 -5.14 -1.97 -21.18
N LEU A 237 -4.65 -2.86 -20.32
CA LEU A 237 -4.42 -4.26 -20.66
C LEU A 237 -5.71 -4.96 -21.10
N GLY A 238 -6.75 -4.91 -20.27
CA GLY A 238 -8.03 -5.54 -20.57
C GLY A 238 -8.67 -5.00 -21.85
N ALA A 239 -8.62 -3.68 -22.07
CA ALA A 239 -9.17 -3.06 -23.26
C ALA A 239 -8.39 -3.43 -24.53
N THR A 240 -7.06 -3.49 -24.46
CA THR A 240 -6.26 -3.97 -25.59
C THR A 240 -6.56 -5.43 -25.91
N PHE A 241 -6.66 -6.32 -24.91
CA PHE A 241 -7.03 -7.72 -25.17
C PHE A 241 -8.45 -7.86 -25.71
N ALA A 242 -9.41 -7.08 -25.20
CA ALA A 242 -10.77 -7.06 -25.74
C ALA A 242 -10.75 -6.65 -27.21
N ALA A 243 -10.01 -5.58 -27.56
CA ALA A 243 -9.87 -5.14 -28.94
C ALA A 243 -9.22 -6.20 -29.85
N MET A 244 -8.18 -6.90 -29.37
CA MET A 244 -7.50 -7.99 -30.11
C MET A 244 -8.43 -9.15 -30.46
N ILE A 245 -9.43 -9.42 -29.63
CA ILE A 245 -10.40 -10.50 -29.86
C ILE A 245 -11.76 -9.97 -30.38
N GLY A 246 -11.79 -8.72 -30.84
CA GLY A 246 -12.95 -8.10 -31.47
C GLY A 246 -14.03 -7.55 -30.52
N LEU A 247 -13.87 -7.74 -29.20
CA LEU A 247 -14.79 -7.25 -28.18
C LEU A 247 -14.61 -5.74 -27.91
N ASN A 248 -15.64 -5.13 -27.33
CA ASN A 248 -15.66 -3.72 -26.93
C ASN A 248 -16.15 -3.55 -25.47
N ARG A 249 -15.98 -4.59 -24.65
CA ARG A 249 -16.36 -4.58 -23.23
C ARG A 249 -15.24 -5.17 -22.37
N LEU A 250 -15.07 -4.58 -21.19
CA LEU A 250 -14.20 -5.07 -20.12
C LEU A 250 -14.96 -5.08 -18.80
N ARG A 251 -14.85 -6.16 -18.03
CA ARG A 251 -15.49 -6.27 -16.71
C ARG A 251 -14.48 -6.29 -15.58
N PHE A 252 -14.76 -5.47 -14.57
CA PHE A 252 -14.15 -5.53 -13.25
C PHE A 252 -15.15 -6.14 -12.26
N TYR A 253 -14.63 -6.75 -11.21
CA TYR A 253 -15.44 -7.27 -10.12
C TYR A 253 -14.84 -6.83 -8.79
N GLU A 254 -15.47 -5.84 -8.18
CA GLU A 254 -15.14 -5.32 -6.86
C GLU A 254 -16.46 -4.92 -6.18
N ASN A 255 -16.67 -5.33 -4.93
CA ASN A 255 -17.88 -4.99 -4.20
C ASN A 255 -18.07 -3.46 -4.09
N GLY A 256 -19.31 -3.05 -3.85
CA GLY A 256 -19.72 -1.66 -3.81
C GLY A 256 -19.03 -0.84 -2.72
N VAL A 257 -18.86 -1.41 -1.53
CA VAL A 257 -18.31 -0.71 -0.37
C VAL A 257 -16.88 -0.26 -0.64
N ILE A 258 -16.06 -1.15 -1.23
CA ILE A 258 -14.69 -0.83 -1.66
C ILE A 258 -14.69 0.07 -2.90
N SER A 259 -15.57 -0.17 -3.87
CA SER A 259 -15.63 0.61 -5.12
C SER A 259 -15.99 2.08 -4.90
N LEU A 260 -16.97 2.36 -4.03
CA LEU A 260 -17.40 3.73 -3.71
C LEU A 260 -16.35 4.47 -2.87
N ASN A 261 -15.50 3.73 -2.14
CA ASN A 261 -14.33 4.25 -1.44
C ASN A 261 -14.64 5.42 -0.49
N LEU A 262 -15.77 5.33 0.23
CA LEU A 262 -16.09 6.26 1.31
C LEU A 262 -15.10 6.05 2.48
N PRO A 263 -14.75 7.10 3.25
CA PRO A 263 -13.79 7.02 4.33
C PRO A 263 -14.35 6.20 5.49
N LEU A 264 -14.13 4.88 5.44
CA LEU A 264 -14.52 3.91 6.47
C LEU A 264 -13.71 4.05 7.77
N SER A 265 -12.65 4.85 7.77
CA SER A 265 -11.84 5.17 8.97
C SER A 265 -11.06 6.46 8.70
N ALA A 266 -10.87 7.28 9.74
CA ALA A 266 -9.98 8.45 9.69
C ALA A 266 -8.55 8.08 9.24
N GLN A 267 -8.12 6.83 9.49
CA GLN A 267 -6.80 6.33 9.09
C GLN A 267 -6.76 5.82 7.63
N VAL A 268 -7.94 5.65 7.02
CA VAL A 268 -8.20 5.29 5.61
C VAL A 268 -8.64 6.53 4.80
N LEU A 269 -8.73 7.72 5.43
CA LEU A 269 -9.00 9.00 4.75
C LEU A 269 -8.15 9.11 3.48
N GLY A 270 -8.77 9.67 2.43
CA GLY A 270 -8.19 10.27 1.24
C GLY A 270 -6.78 9.84 0.85
N ALA A 271 -6.60 9.40 -0.40
CA ALA A 271 -5.30 9.04 -0.93
C ALA A 271 -4.56 7.87 -0.21
N ARG A 272 -5.20 7.17 0.74
CA ARG A 272 -4.73 5.85 1.27
C ARG A 272 -5.46 4.63 0.69
N ALA A 273 -6.67 4.76 0.14
CA ALA A 273 -7.37 3.68 -0.59
C ALA A 273 -7.56 4.03 -2.08
N SER A 274 -7.10 3.18 -2.99
CA SER A 274 -7.07 3.45 -4.44
C SER A 274 -8.49 3.45 -5.01
N ARG A 275 -8.83 4.42 -5.87
CA ARG A 275 -10.15 4.52 -6.51
C ARG A 275 -10.26 3.57 -7.72
N THR A 276 -9.83 2.33 -7.56
CA THR A 276 -9.58 1.37 -8.65
C THR A 276 -10.81 1.16 -9.54
N THR A 277 -11.96 0.93 -8.92
CA THR A 277 -13.24 0.61 -9.58
C THR A 277 -14.33 1.65 -9.27
N HIS A 278 -13.94 2.85 -8.83
CA HIS A 278 -14.88 3.92 -8.55
C HIS A 278 -15.67 4.28 -9.83
N PRO A 279 -17.00 4.46 -9.79
CA PRO A 279 -17.81 4.68 -10.99
C PRO A 279 -17.32 5.81 -11.90
N ARG A 280 -16.89 6.94 -11.32
CA ARG A 280 -16.23 8.03 -12.07
C ARG A 280 -14.97 7.60 -12.83
N VAL A 281 -14.14 6.74 -12.22
CA VAL A 281 -12.91 6.23 -12.83
C VAL A 281 -13.25 5.28 -13.96
N LEU A 282 -14.13 4.30 -13.73
CA LEU A 282 -14.54 3.34 -14.75
C LEU A 282 -15.20 4.02 -15.95
N ARG A 283 -16.07 5.01 -15.71
CA ARG A 283 -16.65 5.83 -16.79
C ARG A 283 -15.59 6.63 -17.54
N GLY A 284 -14.64 7.25 -16.83
CA GLY A 284 -13.54 7.97 -17.46
C GLY A 284 -12.66 7.06 -18.34
N TYR A 285 -12.38 5.84 -17.87
CA TYR A 285 -11.70 4.83 -18.66
C TYR A 285 -12.55 4.40 -19.86
N ALA A 286 -13.85 4.12 -19.70
CA ALA A 286 -14.73 3.74 -20.80
C ALA A 286 -14.79 4.82 -21.90
N GLU A 287 -14.87 6.09 -21.51
CA GLU A 287 -14.85 7.21 -22.45
C GLU A 287 -13.49 7.34 -23.17
N LEU A 288 -12.37 7.12 -22.46
CA LEU A 288 -11.04 7.08 -23.06
C LEU A 288 -10.89 5.90 -24.04
N MET A 289 -11.29 4.70 -23.64
CA MET A 289 -11.22 3.51 -24.49
C MET A 289 -12.12 3.62 -25.71
N SER A 290 -13.28 4.27 -25.57
CA SER A 290 -14.17 4.55 -26.72
C SER A 290 -13.48 5.47 -27.74
N ALA A 291 -12.76 6.48 -27.28
CA ALA A 291 -11.98 7.37 -28.16
C ALA A 291 -10.81 6.63 -28.83
N VAL A 292 -10.06 5.82 -28.06
CA VAL A 292 -8.96 4.98 -28.57
C VAL A 292 -9.46 4.00 -29.63
N ALA A 293 -10.61 3.36 -29.39
CA ALA A 293 -11.21 2.38 -30.29
C ALA A 293 -11.92 3.01 -31.51
N GLY A 294 -12.28 4.30 -31.44
CA GLY A 294 -13.13 4.95 -32.45
C GLY A 294 -14.58 4.45 -32.47
N ARG A 295 -15.00 3.71 -31.45
CA ARG A 295 -16.34 3.09 -31.30
C ARG A 295 -16.71 2.98 -29.82
N PRO A 296 -17.99 2.85 -29.45
CA PRO A 296 -18.39 2.67 -28.06
C PRO A 296 -17.69 1.48 -27.40
N PHE A 297 -17.08 1.72 -26.23
CA PHE A 297 -16.42 0.73 -25.40
C PHE A 297 -16.94 0.80 -23.96
N ALA A 298 -17.36 -0.34 -23.40
CA ALA A 298 -17.94 -0.44 -22.06
C ALA A 298 -16.91 -0.93 -21.03
N ILE A 299 -16.88 -0.31 -19.85
CA ILE A 299 -16.14 -0.80 -18.69
C ILE A 299 -17.10 -0.88 -17.52
N GLU A 300 -17.38 -2.09 -17.06
CA GLU A 300 -18.46 -2.39 -16.11
C GLU A 300 -17.91 -2.93 -14.79
N ASN A 301 -18.61 -2.64 -13.69
CA ASN A 301 -18.45 -3.36 -12.42
C ASN A 301 -19.81 -3.87 -11.93
N PRO A 302 -20.20 -5.10 -12.28
CA PRO A 302 -21.50 -5.65 -11.89
C PRO A 302 -21.72 -5.77 -10.37
N PHE A 303 -20.66 -5.72 -9.56
CA PHE A 303 -20.75 -5.84 -8.10
C PHE A 303 -20.85 -4.50 -7.36
N LEU A 304 -21.09 -3.39 -8.07
CA LEU A 304 -21.25 -2.06 -7.48
C LEU A 304 -22.30 -2.01 -6.35
N TRP A 305 -23.34 -2.84 -6.41
CA TRP A 305 -24.43 -2.86 -5.43
C TRP A 305 -24.40 -4.05 -4.47
N ARG A 306 -23.29 -4.82 -4.46
CA ARG A 306 -23.09 -5.95 -3.56
C ARG A 306 -22.15 -5.58 -2.42
N THR A 307 -22.42 -6.07 -1.21
CA THR A 307 -21.44 -6.08 -0.12
C THR A 307 -20.43 -7.20 -0.36
N LYS A 308 -19.29 -7.18 0.33
CA LYS A 308 -18.37 -8.31 0.29
C LYS A 308 -19.00 -9.60 0.86
N THR A 309 -19.95 -9.48 1.79
CA THR A 309 -20.73 -10.64 2.28
C THR A 309 -21.60 -11.23 1.18
N ASP A 310 -22.28 -10.40 0.36
CA ASP A 310 -23.05 -10.88 -0.79
C ASP A 310 -22.16 -11.62 -1.80
N VAL A 311 -20.93 -11.13 -1.99
CA VAL A 311 -19.91 -11.74 -2.86
C VAL A 311 -19.47 -13.11 -2.33
N VAL A 312 -19.27 -13.25 -1.01
CA VAL A 312 -18.97 -14.57 -0.39
C VAL A 312 -20.13 -15.53 -0.55
N ARG A 313 -21.37 -15.07 -0.30
CA ARG A 313 -22.58 -15.89 -0.46
C ARG A 313 -22.74 -16.36 -1.90
N LEU A 314 -22.52 -15.49 -2.89
CA LEU A 314 -22.55 -15.87 -4.30
C LEU A 314 -21.63 -17.06 -4.60
N ILE A 315 -20.39 -17.05 -4.09
CA ILE A 315 -19.45 -18.16 -4.31
C ILE A 315 -19.96 -19.45 -3.65
N ALA A 316 -20.45 -19.35 -2.42
CA ALA A 316 -20.94 -20.51 -1.66
C ALA A 316 -22.22 -21.10 -2.29
N ASP A 317 -23.19 -20.26 -2.62
CA ASP A 317 -24.48 -20.64 -3.21
C ASP A 317 -24.30 -21.21 -4.62
N ALA A 318 -23.25 -20.82 -5.35
CA ALA A 318 -22.85 -21.42 -6.62
C ALA A 318 -22.20 -22.80 -6.49
N GLY A 319 -22.01 -23.32 -5.26
CA GLY A 319 -21.32 -24.58 -5.02
C GLY A 319 -19.79 -24.49 -5.11
N CYS A 320 -19.23 -23.29 -5.22
CA CYS A 320 -17.78 -23.04 -5.39
C CYS A 320 -17.09 -22.63 -4.07
N GLY A 321 -17.68 -22.96 -2.93
CA GLY A 321 -17.20 -22.56 -1.61
C GLY A 321 -15.78 -23.06 -1.28
N ASP A 322 -15.37 -24.20 -1.83
CA ASP A 322 -14.01 -24.74 -1.72
C ASP A 322 -12.93 -23.79 -2.29
N LEU A 323 -13.30 -22.94 -3.25
CA LEU A 323 -12.39 -21.95 -3.85
C LEU A 323 -12.10 -20.76 -2.93
N LEU A 324 -12.91 -20.51 -1.90
CA LEU A 324 -12.70 -19.40 -0.95
C LEU A 324 -11.30 -19.47 -0.35
N ARG A 325 -10.93 -20.65 0.15
CA ARG A 325 -9.60 -20.95 0.73
C ARG A 325 -8.45 -20.79 -0.25
N LEU A 326 -8.67 -20.78 -1.56
CA LEU A 326 -7.61 -20.63 -2.56
C LEU A 326 -7.42 -19.18 -3.03
N SER A 327 -8.38 -18.30 -2.75
CA SER A 327 -8.29 -16.88 -3.11
C SER A 327 -7.47 -16.07 -2.11
N THR A 328 -6.80 -15.02 -2.58
CA THR A 328 -5.93 -14.16 -1.74
C THR A 328 -6.27 -12.69 -1.91
N SER A 329 -6.89 -12.08 -0.89
CA SER A 329 -7.20 -10.63 -0.88
C SER A 329 -6.12 -9.77 -0.21
N CYS A 330 -5.12 -10.36 0.44
CA CYS A 330 -4.18 -9.65 1.31
C CYS A 330 -3.30 -8.64 0.53
N ALA A 331 -3.29 -7.38 0.99
CA ALA A 331 -2.47 -6.31 0.41
C ALA A 331 -0.99 -6.37 0.84
N HIS A 332 -0.69 -6.99 1.98
CA HIS A 332 0.67 -7.13 2.51
C HIS A 332 1.36 -8.39 1.96
N THR A 333 1.61 -8.44 0.66
CA THR A 333 2.27 -9.60 0.00
C THR A 333 3.65 -9.93 0.57
N TRP A 334 4.31 -8.96 1.22
CA TRP A 334 5.58 -9.17 1.94
C TRP A 334 5.42 -9.99 3.23
N ALA A 335 4.25 -9.94 3.87
CA ALA A 335 3.94 -10.64 5.12
C ALA A 335 3.31 -12.02 4.91
N GLN A 336 3.02 -12.41 3.66
CA GLN A 336 2.43 -13.70 3.33
C GLN A 336 3.45 -14.83 3.46
N THR A 337 3.04 -15.92 4.10
CA THR A 337 3.77 -17.20 4.16
C THR A 337 2.90 -18.31 3.57
N LYS A 338 3.46 -19.54 3.45
CA LYS A 338 2.67 -20.71 3.04
C LYS A 338 1.54 -21.02 4.03
N ASP A 339 1.82 -20.86 5.32
CA ASP A 339 0.88 -21.15 6.41
C ASP A 339 -0.11 -20.00 6.65
N HIS A 340 0.34 -18.75 6.42
CA HIS A 340 -0.47 -17.54 6.60
C HIS A 340 -0.49 -16.70 5.31
N PRO A 341 -1.31 -17.09 4.33
CA PRO A 341 -1.45 -16.32 3.10
C PRO A 341 -2.24 -15.02 3.31
N HIS A 342 -2.87 -14.83 4.47
CA HIS A 342 -3.48 -13.57 4.89
C HIS A 342 -2.76 -13.02 6.12
N CYS A 343 -2.44 -11.72 6.13
CA CYS A 343 -1.76 -11.14 7.30
C CYS A 343 -2.69 -10.91 8.50
N GLY A 344 -4.01 -10.81 8.30
CA GLY A 344 -4.96 -10.46 9.37
C GLY A 344 -4.97 -8.99 9.82
N ASP A 345 -4.04 -8.17 9.32
CA ASP A 345 -3.85 -6.77 9.76
C ASP A 345 -4.21 -5.71 8.72
N CYS A 346 -4.18 -6.03 7.44
CA CYS A 346 -4.50 -5.06 6.39
C CYS A 346 -6.02 -4.94 6.20
N SER A 347 -6.47 -3.80 5.64
CA SER A 347 -7.90 -3.52 5.42
C SER A 347 -8.59 -4.60 4.60
N GLN A 348 -7.91 -5.15 3.60
CA GLN A 348 -8.45 -6.22 2.75
C GLN A 348 -8.64 -7.55 3.50
N CYS A 349 -7.78 -7.85 4.49
CA CYS A 349 -7.93 -9.04 5.34
C CYS A 349 -9.07 -8.85 6.36
N ILE A 350 -9.17 -7.66 6.96
CA ILE A 350 -10.24 -7.31 7.90
C ILE A 350 -11.60 -7.42 7.21
N ASP A 351 -11.75 -6.76 6.06
CA ASP A 351 -12.98 -6.75 5.28
C ASP A 351 -13.38 -8.16 4.77
N ARG A 352 -12.41 -8.92 4.25
CA ARG A 352 -12.62 -10.34 3.88
C ARG A 352 -13.14 -11.15 5.07
N ARG A 353 -12.48 -11.04 6.23
CA ARG A 353 -12.80 -11.90 7.37
C ARG A 353 -14.15 -11.56 8.01
N PHE A 354 -14.52 -10.28 8.06
CA PHE A 354 -15.89 -9.89 8.41
C PHE A 354 -16.90 -10.48 7.45
N ALA A 355 -16.67 -10.37 6.14
CA ALA A 355 -17.58 -10.88 5.13
C ALA A 355 -17.76 -12.41 5.22
N THR A 356 -16.68 -13.18 5.44
CA THR A 356 -16.77 -14.64 5.55
C THR A 356 -17.51 -15.07 6.81
N LEU A 357 -17.29 -14.41 7.95
CA LEU A 357 -18.05 -14.63 9.19
C LEU A 357 -19.52 -14.17 9.09
N ALA A 358 -19.80 -13.10 8.34
CA ALA A 358 -21.16 -12.60 8.13
C ALA A 358 -21.97 -13.50 7.18
N ALA A 359 -21.28 -14.16 6.25
CA ALA A 359 -21.86 -15.13 5.32
C ALA A 359 -22.02 -16.54 5.93
N GLY A 360 -21.47 -16.80 7.12
CA GLY A 360 -21.47 -18.12 7.75
C GLY A 360 -20.56 -19.13 7.02
N GLN A 361 -19.48 -18.64 6.41
CA GLN A 361 -18.54 -19.44 5.59
C GLN A 361 -17.16 -19.54 6.24
N GLU A 362 -17.06 -19.37 7.56
CA GLU A 362 -15.80 -19.39 8.29
C GLU A 362 -15.07 -20.74 8.25
N ALA A 363 -15.79 -21.84 8.02
CA ALA A 363 -15.20 -23.16 7.82
C ALA A 363 -14.45 -23.28 6.48
N LEU A 364 -14.89 -22.53 5.46
CA LEU A 364 -14.30 -22.51 4.12
C LEU A 364 -13.20 -21.44 3.96
N ASP A 365 -13.05 -20.57 4.96
CA ASP A 365 -12.02 -19.54 5.06
C ASP A 365 -11.44 -19.57 6.49
N PRO A 366 -10.66 -20.60 6.88
CA PRO A 366 -10.31 -20.82 8.28
C PRO A 366 -9.43 -19.71 8.86
N GLY A 367 -9.70 -19.33 10.11
CA GLY A 367 -8.97 -18.28 10.82
C GLY A 367 -7.47 -18.56 10.97
N SER A 368 -7.06 -19.83 10.96
CA SER A 368 -5.66 -20.26 11.03
C SER A 368 -4.81 -19.79 9.84
N GLU A 369 -5.42 -19.41 8.72
CA GLU A 369 -4.71 -18.86 7.55
C GLU A 369 -4.42 -17.36 7.66
N TYR A 370 -4.82 -16.75 8.77
CA TYR A 370 -4.57 -15.36 9.08
C TYR A 370 -3.47 -15.24 10.13
N GLY A 371 -2.45 -14.43 9.86
CA GLY A 371 -1.38 -14.15 10.83
C GLY A 371 -1.89 -13.47 12.11
N VAL A 372 -3.00 -12.74 12.02
CA VAL A 372 -3.72 -12.17 13.16
C VAL A 372 -5.19 -12.51 13.02
N ASP A 373 -5.74 -13.23 13.99
CA ASP A 373 -7.18 -13.49 14.03
C ASP A 373 -7.98 -12.18 14.15
N LEU A 374 -9.11 -12.10 13.47
CA LEU A 374 -9.92 -10.88 13.45
C LEU A 374 -10.54 -10.58 14.82
N LEU A 375 -11.05 -11.61 15.51
CA LEU A 375 -11.91 -11.46 16.68
C LEU A 375 -11.11 -11.44 17.99
N THR A 376 -10.22 -12.40 18.16
CA THR A 376 -9.49 -12.64 19.43
C THR A 376 -7.99 -12.42 19.32
N GLY A 377 -7.46 -12.18 18.11
CA GLY A 377 -6.03 -11.91 17.90
C GLY A 377 -5.57 -10.62 18.56
N GLU A 378 -4.43 -10.67 19.24
CA GLU A 378 -3.78 -9.49 19.83
C GLU A 378 -3.31 -8.53 18.73
N ARG A 379 -3.53 -7.22 18.92
CA ARG A 379 -3.10 -6.18 17.99
C ARG A 379 -2.24 -5.14 18.69
N ALA A 380 -1.00 -4.98 18.25
CA ALA A 380 -0.14 -3.92 18.76
C ALA A 380 -0.72 -2.53 18.45
N ASP A 381 -0.42 -1.56 19.33
CA ASP A 381 -0.80 -0.16 19.12
C ASP A 381 -0.22 0.39 17.81
N GLY A 382 -1.05 1.08 17.04
CA GLY A 382 -0.66 1.68 15.77
C GLY A 382 -1.73 1.52 14.70
N ILE A 383 -1.27 1.36 13.46
CA ILE A 383 -2.11 1.43 12.26
C ILE A 383 -3.14 0.28 12.20
N SER A 384 -2.75 -0.95 12.53
CA SER A 384 -3.68 -2.11 12.48
C SER A 384 -4.84 -1.94 13.46
N ARG A 385 -4.56 -1.64 14.73
CA ARG A 385 -5.57 -1.40 15.77
C ARG A 385 -6.49 -0.23 15.42
N GLY A 386 -5.92 0.89 14.97
CA GLY A 386 -6.69 2.07 14.60
C GLY A 386 -7.54 1.90 13.34
N LEU A 387 -7.05 1.12 12.37
CA LEU A 387 -7.81 0.72 11.19
C LEU A 387 -9.04 -0.11 11.58
N LEU A 388 -8.84 -1.12 12.43
CA LEU A 388 -9.93 -1.97 12.91
C LEU A 388 -10.97 -1.18 13.71
N ALA A 389 -10.52 -0.36 14.66
CA ALA A 389 -11.40 0.48 15.47
C ALA A 389 -12.20 1.46 14.60
N GLY A 390 -11.56 2.11 13.62
CA GLY A 390 -12.25 3.02 12.70
C GLY A 390 -13.25 2.31 11.80
N TYR A 391 -12.92 1.10 11.31
CA TYR A 391 -13.82 0.28 10.51
C TYR A 391 -15.10 -0.09 11.29
N LEU A 392 -14.94 -0.52 12.54
CA LEU A 392 -16.06 -0.83 13.45
C LEU A 392 -16.89 0.39 13.81
N GLU A 393 -16.23 1.49 14.16
CA GLU A 393 -16.93 2.72 14.55
C GLU A 393 -17.77 3.25 13.38
N THR A 394 -17.26 3.18 12.15
CA THR A 394 -18.05 3.53 10.97
C THR A 394 -19.27 2.62 10.80
N ALA A 395 -19.12 1.30 10.95
CA ALA A 395 -20.25 0.37 10.86
C ALA A 395 -21.32 0.65 11.96
N ASN A 396 -20.89 0.93 13.19
CA ASN A 396 -21.79 1.30 14.29
C ASN A 396 -22.56 2.59 14.01
N GLN A 397 -21.87 3.61 13.50
CA GLN A 397 -22.46 4.91 13.19
C GLN A 397 -23.43 4.81 12.01
N VAL A 398 -23.01 4.19 10.90
CA VAL A 398 -23.84 3.99 9.72
C VAL A 398 -25.11 3.23 10.08
N GLY A 399 -25.01 2.15 10.86
CA GLY A 399 -26.17 1.37 11.28
C GLY A 399 -27.22 2.13 12.09
N ARG A 400 -26.92 3.37 12.55
CA ARG A 400 -27.84 4.25 13.29
C ARG A 400 -28.19 5.54 12.54
N MET A 401 -27.61 5.77 11.36
CA MET A 401 -27.84 6.98 10.58
C MET A 401 -29.12 6.89 9.75
N SER A 402 -29.90 7.96 9.74
CA SER A 402 -30.88 8.22 8.67
C SER A 402 -30.18 8.51 7.33
N PRO A 403 -30.87 8.42 6.18
CA PRO A 403 -30.30 8.79 4.89
C PRO A 403 -29.72 10.21 4.87
N ILE A 404 -30.41 11.17 5.49
CA ILE A 404 -29.96 12.58 5.56
C ILE A 404 -28.63 12.67 6.30
N GLN A 405 -28.53 12.07 7.49
CA GLN A 405 -27.30 12.06 8.29
C GLN A 405 -26.14 11.38 7.55
N PHE A 406 -26.42 10.28 6.85
CA PHE A 406 -25.43 9.57 6.05
C PHE A 406 -24.83 10.48 4.97
N PHE A 407 -25.66 11.16 4.17
CA PHE A 407 -25.17 12.05 3.11
C PHE A 407 -24.58 13.36 3.64
N SER A 408 -25.00 13.84 4.80
CA SER A 408 -24.34 14.96 5.48
C SER A 408 -22.92 14.59 5.92
N LYS A 409 -22.69 13.35 6.37
CA LYS A 409 -21.38 12.88 6.79
C LYS A 409 -20.49 12.47 5.62
N PHE A 410 -21.04 11.71 4.67
CA PHE A 410 -20.33 11.15 3.51
C PHE A 410 -20.71 11.90 2.24
N GLY A 411 -20.51 13.22 2.23
CA GLY A 411 -20.89 14.08 1.11
C GLY A 411 -20.24 13.68 -0.22
N GLU A 412 -19.06 13.06 -0.20
CA GLU A 412 -18.40 12.52 -1.39
C GLU A 412 -19.17 11.39 -2.07
N ALA A 413 -20.12 10.72 -1.40
CA ALA A 413 -21.00 9.73 -2.02
C ALA A 413 -21.81 10.31 -3.18
N THR A 414 -22.14 11.62 -3.12
CA THR A 414 -22.85 12.32 -4.20
C THR A 414 -22.07 12.38 -5.51
N ARG A 415 -20.74 12.22 -5.46
CA ARG A 415 -19.88 12.19 -6.66
C ARG A 415 -20.23 11.04 -7.58
N VAL A 416 -20.85 9.98 -7.07
CA VAL A 416 -21.19 8.77 -7.82
C VAL A 416 -22.45 8.96 -8.65
N PHE A 417 -23.36 9.86 -8.26
CA PHE A 417 -24.70 9.99 -8.85
C PHE A 417 -24.69 10.32 -10.34
N ARG A 418 -23.64 10.97 -10.84
CA ARG A 418 -23.50 11.32 -12.25
C ARG A 418 -22.85 10.24 -13.10
N HIS A 419 -22.37 9.17 -12.48
CA HIS A 419 -21.54 8.15 -13.12
C HIS A 419 -22.11 6.74 -13.03
N VAL A 420 -23.33 6.61 -12.51
CA VAL A 420 -24.08 5.37 -12.46
C VAL A 420 -25.43 5.60 -13.13
N GLU A 421 -25.94 4.58 -13.80
CA GLU A 421 -27.25 4.64 -14.44
C GLU A 421 -28.37 4.72 -13.41
N GLY A 422 -29.39 5.54 -13.69
CA GLY A 422 -30.54 5.77 -12.81
C GLY A 422 -30.67 7.23 -12.36
N GLY A 423 -31.84 7.56 -11.79
CA GLY A 423 -32.07 8.89 -11.20
C GLY A 423 -31.23 9.09 -9.93
N ALA A 424 -30.81 10.33 -9.66
CA ALA A 424 -29.97 10.64 -8.49
C ALA A 424 -30.58 10.15 -7.17
N GLU A 425 -31.90 10.22 -7.03
CA GLU A 425 -32.64 9.68 -5.89
C GLU A 425 -32.49 8.16 -5.77
N THR A 426 -32.68 7.41 -6.87
CA THR A 426 -32.50 5.95 -6.89
C THR A 426 -31.08 5.55 -6.50
N VAL A 427 -30.08 6.22 -7.08
CA VAL A 427 -28.67 5.96 -6.78
C VAL A 427 -28.36 6.30 -5.31
N ALA A 428 -28.91 7.38 -4.77
CA ALA A 428 -28.75 7.73 -3.36
C ALA A 428 -29.32 6.65 -2.43
N HIS A 429 -30.51 6.13 -2.74
CA HIS A 429 -31.10 5.02 -1.97
C HIS A 429 -30.25 3.76 -2.05
N GLN A 430 -29.76 3.38 -3.23
CA GLN A 430 -28.91 2.20 -3.41
C GLN A 430 -27.57 2.30 -2.66
N VAL A 431 -26.93 3.48 -2.67
CA VAL A 431 -25.72 3.73 -1.89
C VAL A 431 -26.01 3.59 -0.39
N TYR A 432 -27.06 4.24 0.11
CA TYR A 432 -27.41 4.15 1.53
C TYR A 432 -27.75 2.71 1.96
N ASP A 433 -28.55 2.00 1.17
CA ASP A 433 -28.91 0.59 1.44
C ASP A 433 -27.69 -0.33 1.49
N LEU A 434 -26.76 -0.17 0.54
CA LEU A 434 -25.50 -0.93 0.52
C LEU A 434 -24.71 -0.76 1.84
N TYR A 435 -24.56 0.48 2.31
CA TYR A 435 -23.84 0.76 3.56
C TYR A 435 -24.62 0.32 4.79
N GLN A 436 -25.95 0.38 4.79
CA GLN A 436 -26.81 -0.18 5.86
C GLN A 436 -26.68 -1.71 5.95
N ARG A 437 -26.69 -2.42 4.81
CA ARG A 437 -26.45 -3.87 4.77
C ARG A 437 -25.07 -4.22 5.29
N HIS A 438 -24.04 -3.53 4.81
CA HIS A 438 -22.67 -3.72 5.27
C HIS A 438 -22.52 -3.50 6.79
N ALA A 439 -23.11 -2.41 7.32
CA ALA A 439 -23.11 -2.14 8.75
C ALA A 439 -23.78 -3.25 9.57
N ARG A 440 -24.94 -3.75 9.13
CA ARG A 440 -25.64 -4.86 9.78
C ARG A 440 -24.81 -6.15 9.76
N GLU A 441 -24.14 -6.44 8.66
CA GLU A 441 -23.26 -7.62 8.53
C GLU A 441 -22.09 -7.56 9.51
N VAL A 442 -21.38 -6.43 9.55
CA VAL A 442 -20.24 -6.21 10.46
C VAL A 442 -20.71 -6.27 11.92
N ASN A 443 -21.73 -5.50 12.30
CA ASN A 443 -22.23 -5.45 13.67
C ASN A 443 -22.76 -6.82 14.12
N GLY A 444 -23.44 -7.56 13.25
CA GLY A 444 -23.91 -8.90 13.56
C GLY A 444 -22.78 -9.91 13.81
N VAL A 445 -21.62 -9.77 13.14
CA VAL A 445 -20.43 -10.57 13.45
C VAL A 445 -19.89 -10.23 14.84
N VAL A 446 -19.83 -8.94 15.19
CA VAL A 446 -19.37 -8.49 16.50
C VAL A 446 -20.28 -9.01 17.62
N ASP A 447 -21.59 -8.89 17.47
CA ASP A 447 -22.57 -9.36 18.46
C ASP A 447 -22.42 -10.87 18.72
N ARG A 448 -22.30 -11.67 17.64
CA ARG A 448 -22.05 -13.12 17.76
C ARG A 448 -20.71 -13.42 18.43
N ALA A 449 -19.66 -12.66 18.10
CA ALA A 449 -18.34 -12.85 18.68
C ALA A 449 -18.32 -12.54 20.18
N ILE A 450 -19.01 -11.49 20.63
CA ILE A 450 -19.16 -11.15 22.06
C ILE A 450 -19.90 -12.28 22.77
N ALA A 451 -21.03 -12.73 22.23
CA ALA A 451 -21.82 -13.81 22.81
C ALA A 451 -21.00 -15.11 22.93
N ALA A 452 -20.27 -15.50 21.88
CA ALA A 452 -19.44 -16.69 21.87
C ALA A 452 -18.26 -16.63 22.84
N ASN A 453 -17.79 -15.43 23.20
CA ASN A 453 -16.64 -15.22 24.07
C ASN A 453 -17.01 -14.67 25.45
N ALA A 454 -18.30 -14.64 25.83
CA ALA A 454 -18.78 -13.98 27.04
C ALA A 454 -18.03 -14.42 28.33
N THR A 455 -17.75 -15.72 28.45
CA THR A 455 -17.01 -16.29 29.59
C THR A 455 -15.56 -15.78 29.63
N ALA A 456 -14.84 -15.85 28.51
CA ALA A 456 -13.45 -15.39 28.39
C ALA A 456 -13.33 -13.87 28.57
N ILE A 457 -14.32 -13.10 28.12
CA ILE A 457 -14.41 -11.65 28.38
C ILE A 457 -14.54 -11.39 29.88
N ARG A 458 -15.49 -12.05 30.56
CA ARG A 458 -15.74 -11.88 32.00
C ARG A 458 -14.52 -12.26 32.83
N GLN A 459 -13.81 -13.32 32.44
CA GLN A 459 -12.60 -13.79 33.11
C GLN A 459 -11.33 -13.03 32.71
N ARG A 460 -11.42 -12.10 31.75
CA ARG A 460 -10.27 -11.32 31.22
C ARG A 460 -9.16 -12.19 30.64
N GLU A 461 -9.54 -13.28 29.98
CA GLU A 461 -8.62 -14.25 29.38
C GLU A 461 -8.19 -13.85 27.96
N LEU A 462 -8.92 -12.92 27.33
CA LEU A 462 -8.61 -12.41 26.00
C LEU A 462 -7.63 -11.22 26.05
N PRO A 463 -6.74 -11.05 25.05
CA PRO A 463 -5.87 -9.89 24.95
C PRO A 463 -6.67 -8.58 24.89
N GLN A 464 -6.27 -7.56 25.65
CA GLN A 464 -7.00 -6.28 25.74
C GLN A 464 -7.11 -5.54 24.40
N SER A 465 -6.21 -5.83 23.45
CA SER A 465 -6.17 -5.19 22.14
C SER A 465 -6.87 -5.99 21.04
N CYS A 466 -7.47 -7.14 21.35
CA CYS A 466 -8.28 -7.88 20.37
C CYS A 466 -9.65 -7.24 20.17
N LEU A 467 -10.29 -7.48 19.01
CA LEU A 467 -11.56 -6.86 18.65
C LEU A 467 -12.62 -7.01 19.74
N VAL A 468 -12.81 -8.24 20.23
CA VAL A 468 -13.89 -8.55 21.18
C VAL A 468 -13.72 -7.76 22.47
N ARG A 469 -12.47 -7.57 22.94
CA ARG A 469 -12.17 -6.74 24.11
C ARG A 469 -12.26 -5.25 23.81
N LEU A 470 -11.84 -4.79 22.62
CA LEU A 470 -11.97 -3.39 22.22
C LEU A 470 -13.42 -2.90 22.22
N VAL A 471 -14.39 -3.75 21.92
CA VAL A 471 -15.82 -3.39 21.93
C VAL A 471 -16.46 -3.61 23.30
N SER A 472 -15.97 -4.59 24.08
CA SER A 472 -16.58 -4.98 25.37
C SER A 472 -16.03 -4.21 26.57
N ASP A 473 -14.80 -3.71 26.48
CA ASP A 473 -14.16 -3.02 27.58
C ASP A 473 -14.73 -1.60 27.72
N SER A 474 -15.26 -1.31 28.90
CA SER A 474 -15.71 0.02 29.30
C SER A 474 -14.50 0.91 29.61
N GLY A 475 -13.64 1.16 28.62
CA GLY A 475 -12.58 2.15 28.71
C GLY A 475 -12.87 3.24 27.70
N GLU A 476 -13.42 4.37 28.20
CA GLU A 476 -13.82 5.59 27.47
C GLU A 476 -14.52 5.33 26.13
N ARG A 477 -15.82 5.68 26.03
CA ARG A 477 -16.32 6.12 24.71
C ARG A 477 -15.23 7.06 24.18
N PRO A 478 -14.64 6.83 22.98
CA PRO A 478 -13.92 7.93 22.36
C PRO A 478 -14.95 9.06 22.39
N ASP A 479 -14.61 10.16 23.07
CA ASP A 479 -15.51 11.28 23.21
C ASP A 479 -16.20 11.47 21.88
N ARG A 480 -17.52 11.70 21.91
CA ARG A 480 -18.19 12.26 20.74
C ARG A 480 -17.32 13.44 20.32
N VAL A 481 -16.49 13.23 19.30
CA VAL A 481 -15.94 14.33 18.53
C VAL A 481 -17.14 14.76 17.72
N ASP A 482 -18.02 15.51 18.38
CA ASP A 482 -18.85 16.46 17.66
C ASP A 482 -17.89 17.20 16.72
N PRO A 483 -18.26 17.38 15.43
CA PRO A 483 -17.41 18.12 14.50
C PRO A 483 -17.01 19.42 15.22
N PRO A 484 -15.71 19.75 15.34
CA PRO A 484 -15.30 20.78 16.25
C PRO A 484 -16.06 22.05 15.91
N SER A 485 -17.00 22.42 16.78
CA SER A 485 -17.51 23.77 16.83
C SER A 485 -16.30 24.64 17.02
N ALA A 486 -16.14 25.64 16.15
CA ALA A 486 -15.01 26.54 16.12
C ALA A 486 -14.89 27.30 17.46
N THR A 487 -14.25 26.66 18.44
CA THR A 487 -13.82 27.26 19.70
C THR A 487 -12.32 27.04 19.78
N ALA A 488 -11.60 28.16 19.81
CA ALA A 488 -10.17 28.25 19.68
C ALA A 488 -9.43 27.26 20.61
N PHE A 489 -8.56 26.45 19.99
CA PHE A 489 -7.58 25.63 20.68
C PHE A 489 -6.62 26.55 21.46
N ASP A 490 -6.61 26.51 22.80
CA ASP A 490 -5.57 27.18 23.59
C ASP A 490 -4.27 26.34 23.43
N PRO A 491 -3.22 26.86 22.78
CA PRO A 491 -2.07 26.07 22.36
C PRO A 491 -1.04 25.84 23.48
N ARG A 492 -1.38 26.10 24.74
CA ARG A 492 -0.42 26.07 25.86
C ARG A 492 -0.31 24.66 26.46
N PRO A 493 0.90 24.05 26.50
CA PRO A 493 1.12 22.80 27.21
C PRO A 493 0.89 22.96 28.73
N PRO A 494 0.27 21.99 29.43
CA PRO A 494 -0.06 22.07 30.85
C PRO A 494 1.14 21.70 31.75
N PHE A 495 2.32 22.27 31.47
CA PHE A 495 3.49 22.10 32.33
C PHE A 495 3.53 23.23 33.37
N GLU A 496 4.10 22.98 34.55
CA GLU A 496 4.44 24.04 35.50
C GLU A 496 5.26 25.13 34.76
N GLU A 497 4.99 26.41 35.05
CA GLU A 497 5.67 27.55 34.44
C GLU A 497 7.13 27.65 34.90
N THR A 498 7.95 26.73 34.41
CA THR A 498 9.40 26.74 34.61
C THR A 498 10.10 27.26 33.37
N ASP A 499 11.24 27.91 33.59
CA ASP A 499 11.93 28.65 32.54
C ASP A 499 12.55 27.74 31.47
N TYR A 500 12.82 26.46 31.78
CA TYR A 500 13.55 25.53 30.90
C TYR A 500 12.85 24.18 30.79
N VAL A 501 12.11 23.96 29.68
CA VAL A 501 11.34 22.75 29.42
C VAL A 501 11.82 22.09 28.13
N PHE A 502 12.04 20.77 28.15
CA PHE A 502 12.23 19.97 26.94
C PHE A 502 11.56 18.61 27.15
N ARG A 503 10.24 18.54 26.97
CA ARG A 503 9.42 17.35 27.24
C ARG A 503 8.52 17.00 26.07
N ARG A 504 8.13 15.73 26.02
CA ARG A 504 7.11 15.28 25.07
C ARG A 504 5.73 15.66 25.61
N TRP A 505 4.92 16.31 24.77
CA TRP A 505 3.52 16.63 25.02
C TRP A 505 2.70 15.99 23.90
N ASN A 506 1.86 15.00 24.21
CA ASN A 506 1.14 14.21 23.21
C ASN A 506 2.08 13.62 22.14
N SER A 507 1.86 14.03 20.87
CA SER A 507 2.61 13.62 19.69
C SER A 507 3.70 14.61 19.30
N VAL A 508 4.04 15.62 20.11
CA VAL A 508 5.06 16.65 19.81
C VAL A 508 6.05 16.85 20.97
N TRP A 509 7.17 17.52 20.73
CA TRP A 509 8.10 17.95 21.77
C TRP A 509 7.88 19.43 22.07
N ALA A 510 7.61 19.77 23.32
CA ALA A 510 7.51 21.14 23.79
C ALA A 510 8.85 21.61 24.36
N VAL A 511 9.33 22.75 23.86
CA VAL A 511 10.58 23.37 24.28
C VAL A 511 10.30 24.77 24.81
N ARG A 512 10.81 25.09 25.99
CA ARG A 512 10.76 26.43 26.59
C ARG A 512 12.15 26.77 27.12
N PHE A 513 12.57 28.02 26.97
CA PHE A 513 13.90 28.48 27.38
C PHE A 513 13.80 29.89 27.96
N ALA A 514 14.45 30.10 29.11
CA ALA A 514 14.46 31.37 29.85
C ALA A 514 13.05 32.01 30.01
N GLY A 515 12.02 31.19 30.21
CA GLY A 515 10.64 31.67 30.42
C GLY A 515 9.92 32.15 29.16
N GLY A 516 10.54 32.07 27.98
CA GLY A 516 9.96 32.46 26.69
C GLY A 516 8.77 31.61 26.23
N PRO A 517 8.21 31.86 25.02
CA PRO A 517 7.08 31.09 24.50
C PRO A 517 7.47 29.64 24.19
N TYR A 518 6.50 28.72 24.25
CA TYR A 518 6.71 27.33 23.87
C TYR A 518 6.98 27.18 22.37
N ILE A 519 7.97 26.37 22.05
CA ILE A 519 8.30 25.92 20.69
C ILE A 519 7.92 24.45 20.59
N LEU A 520 7.06 24.13 19.62
CA LEU A 520 6.62 22.76 19.38
C LEU A 520 7.43 22.14 18.22
N LEU A 521 8.12 21.04 18.50
CA LEU A 521 8.91 20.29 17.52
C LEU A 521 8.23 18.98 17.15
N ARG A 522 8.44 18.54 15.91
CA ARG A 522 7.94 17.24 15.44
C ARG A 522 8.69 16.09 16.16
N PRO A 523 8.08 14.90 16.34
CA PRO A 523 8.80 13.73 16.82
C PRO A 523 9.97 13.39 15.92
N SER A 524 11.18 13.44 16.49
CA SER A 524 12.39 13.08 15.78
C SER A 524 13.37 12.37 16.71
N ARG A 525 14.25 11.55 16.12
CA ARG A 525 15.32 10.88 16.88
C ARG A 525 16.26 11.90 17.51
N GLY A 526 16.51 13.03 16.83
CA GLY A 526 17.32 14.12 17.36
C GLY A 526 16.72 14.78 18.60
N ALA A 527 15.40 15.01 18.63
CA ALA A 527 14.72 15.56 19.81
C ALA A 527 14.76 14.58 20.99
N ALA A 528 14.62 13.28 20.71
CA ALA A 528 14.79 12.25 21.72
C ALA A 528 16.24 12.15 22.25
N TYR A 529 17.26 12.30 21.40
CA TYR A 529 18.66 12.38 21.84
C TYR A 529 18.91 13.62 22.71
N LEU A 530 18.36 14.78 22.33
CA LEU A 530 18.44 16.00 23.12
C LEU A 530 17.77 15.83 24.48
N ASN A 531 16.56 15.27 24.57
CA ASN A 531 15.89 15.01 25.84
C ASN A 531 16.74 14.15 26.79
N ILE A 532 17.41 13.11 26.28
CA ILE A 532 18.33 12.28 27.08
C ILE A 532 19.54 13.09 27.56
N LEU A 533 20.17 13.86 26.67
CA LEU A 533 21.34 14.68 27.02
C LEU A 533 20.98 15.78 28.04
N LEU A 534 19.83 16.43 27.88
CA LEU A 534 19.34 17.48 28.77
C LEU A 534 18.90 16.93 30.14
N SER A 535 18.43 15.68 30.19
CA SER A 535 18.11 14.98 31.45
C SER A 535 19.36 14.53 32.24
N ARG A 536 20.56 14.59 31.62
CA ARG A 536 21.84 14.17 32.22
C ARG A 536 22.94 15.22 31.99
N PRO A 537 22.81 16.44 32.55
CA PRO A 537 23.80 17.49 32.36
C PRO A 537 25.18 17.07 32.88
N ASN A 538 26.24 17.53 32.22
CA ASN A 538 27.64 17.22 32.52
C ASN A 538 28.00 15.73 32.52
N THR A 539 27.15 14.86 31.94
CA THR A 539 27.39 13.42 31.87
C THR A 539 27.69 13.01 30.41
N PRO A 540 28.90 12.49 30.09
CA PRO A 540 29.23 12.04 28.73
C PRO A 540 28.46 10.77 28.34
N VAL A 541 27.55 10.88 27.37
CA VAL A 541 26.75 9.76 26.84
C VAL A 541 27.35 9.28 25.53
N SER A 542 27.56 7.97 25.35
CA SER A 542 28.11 7.48 24.07
C SER A 542 27.07 7.60 22.93
N ALA A 543 27.53 7.84 21.69
CA ALA A 543 26.60 7.93 20.54
C ALA A 543 25.80 6.63 20.33
N ILE A 544 26.39 5.48 20.69
CA ILE A 544 25.74 4.16 20.64
C ILE A 544 24.65 4.06 21.71
N GLU A 545 24.92 4.51 22.93
CA GLU A 545 23.93 4.53 24.01
C GLU A 545 22.72 5.40 23.65
N LEU A 546 22.94 6.60 23.10
CA LEU A 546 21.87 7.45 22.58
C LEU A 546 21.05 6.72 21.51
N PHE A 547 21.74 6.12 20.52
CA PHE A 547 21.11 5.38 19.44
C PHE A 547 20.26 4.21 19.93
N CYS A 548 20.77 3.39 20.85
CA CYS A 548 20.07 2.23 21.40
C CYS A 548 18.87 2.65 22.27
N THR A 549 19.06 3.64 23.14
CA THR A 549 18.02 4.12 24.06
C THR A 549 16.81 4.66 23.30
N VAL A 550 17.02 5.47 22.25
CA VAL A 550 15.93 6.04 21.46
C VAL A 550 15.28 5.02 20.51
N SER A 551 15.98 3.96 20.13
CA SER A 551 15.46 2.92 19.24
C SER A 551 14.62 1.85 19.95
N ARG A 552 14.38 1.97 21.28
CA ARG A 552 13.65 1.01 22.12
C ARG A 552 14.14 -0.45 22.01
N ARG A 553 15.44 -0.65 21.80
CA ARG A 553 16.09 -1.96 22.04
C ARG A 553 16.56 -1.97 23.49
N GLY A 554 15.99 -2.85 24.31
CA GLY A 554 16.35 -3.01 25.72
C GLY A 554 17.85 -3.23 25.94
N THR A 555 18.30 -2.89 27.14
CA THR A 555 19.64 -3.10 27.70
C THR A 555 20.17 -4.51 27.45
N GLU A 556 21.05 -4.67 26.47
CA GLU A 556 21.83 -5.90 26.23
C GLU A 556 23.32 -5.62 25.95
N PHE A 557 23.82 -4.42 26.26
CA PHE A 557 25.24 -4.09 26.09
C PHE A 557 25.77 -3.28 27.28
N ALA A 558 25.98 -3.97 28.41
CA ALA A 558 26.93 -3.54 29.40
C ALA A 558 28.31 -4.12 29.03
N ILE A 559 29.22 -3.20 28.74
CA ILE A 559 30.66 -3.28 28.50
C ILE A 559 31.32 -4.63 28.87
N GLU A 560 31.51 -5.47 27.86
CA GLU A 560 32.75 -6.23 27.61
C GLU A 560 32.76 -6.75 26.16
N THR A 561 33.80 -6.36 25.43
CA THR A 561 34.25 -6.87 24.10
C THR A 561 33.30 -6.87 22.88
N THR A 562 33.81 -6.28 21.81
CA THR A 562 33.36 -6.30 20.41
C THR A 562 32.78 -7.64 19.90
N GLY A 563 31.63 -7.63 19.21
CA GLY A 563 31.15 -8.82 18.48
C GLY A 563 29.68 -8.80 17.99
N PRO A 564 29.15 -9.90 17.43
CA PRO A 564 28.81 -10.08 16.00
C PRO A 564 27.39 -10.64 15.83
N ARG A 565 26.35 -9.80 15.93
CA ARG A 565 24.94 -10.26 15.83
C ARG A 565 24.23 -9.74 14.57
N ALA A 566 24.42 -8.48 14.19
CA ALA A 566 23.78 -7.90 13.00
C ALA A 566 24.26 -8.51 11.66
N ASP A 567 25.53 -8.91 11.56
CA ASP A 567 26.05 -9.60 10.37
C ASP A 567 25.76 -11.12 10.39
N LYS A 568 25.45 -11.70 11.57
CA LYS A 568 25.03 -13.10 11.67
C LYS A 568 23.60 -13.29 11.17
N ASP A 569 22.70 -12.34 11.44
CA ASP A 569 21.31 -12.43 10.98
C ASP A 569 21.20 -12.30 9.45
N ALA A 570 22.04 -11.43 8.84
CA ALA A 570 22.13 -11.30 7.38
C ALA A 570 22.77 -12.54 6.73
N VAL A 571 23.87 -13.07 7.29
CA VAL A 571 24.50 -14.30 6.79
C VAL A 571 23.60 -15.52 7.02
N ALA A 572 22.83 -15.58 8.11
CA ALA A 572 21.84 -16.62 8.36
C ALA A 572 20.69 -16.56 7.35
N ALA A 573 20.22 -15.36 6.99
CA ALA A 573 19.23 -15.18 5.92
C ALA A 573 19.75 -15.60 4.54
N TYR A 574 21.01 -15.29 4.20
CA TYR A 574 21.62 -15.75 2.95
C TYR A 574 21.82 -17.27 2.93
N LYS A 575 22.24 -17.88 4.05
CA LYS A 575 22.35 -19.34 4.17
C LYS A 575 21.01 -20.05 4.10
N ALA A 576 19.98 -19.49 4.73
CA ALA A 576 18.61 -20.01 4.62
C ALA A 576 18.12 -19.94 3.16
N ARG A 577 18.41 -18.85 2.46
CA ARG A 577 18.08 -18.69 1.05
C ARG A 577 18.83 -19.67 0.15
N LEU A 578 20.10 -19.98 0.43
CA LEU A 578 20.84 -21.02 -0.30
C LEU A 578 20.23 -22.41 -0.09
N ILE A 579 19.79 -22.76 1.12
CA ILE A 579 19.09 -24.03 1.39
C ILE A 579 17.78 -24.10 0.60
N GLU A 580 17.01 -23.01 0.56
CA GLU A 580 15.78 -22.93 -0.25
C GLU A 580 16.07 -23.12 -1.75
N LEU A 581 17.08 -22.42 -2.28
CA LEU A 581 17.46 -22.54 -3.69
C LEU A 581 17.98 -23.93 -4.02
N GLN A 582 18.67 -24.60 -3.10
CA GLN A 582 19.16 -25.96 -3.27
C GLN A 582 18.01 -26.98 -3.34
N ALA A 583 16.98 -26.83 -2.51
CA ALA A 583 15.77 -27.65 -2.59
C ALA A 583 14.98 -27.41 -3.90
N ILE A 584 14.96 -26.17 -4.41
CA ILE A 584 14.35 -25.86 -5.70
C ILE A 584 15.16 -26.48 -6.85
N ARG A 585 16.49 -26.44 -6.75
CA ARG A 585 17.39 -27.04 -7.73
C ARG A 585 17.24 -28.55 -7.81
N GLU A 586 17.27 -29.26 -6.68
CA GLU A 586 17.07 -30.72 -6.61
C GLU A 586 15.74 -31.12 -7.26
N LYS A 587 14.67 -30.38 -6.97
CA LYS A 587 13.37 -30.62 -7.58
C LYS A 587 13.36 -30.34 -9.10
N ALA A 588 14.04 -29.29 -9.56
CA ALA A 588 14.14 -28.97 -10.98
C ALA A 588 15.01 -30.00 -11.74
N GLU A 589 16.01 -30.60 -11.08
CA GLU A 589 16.79 -31.73 -11.63
C GLU A 589 15.94 -33.01 -11.75
N GLU A 590 15.07 -33.31 -10.77
CA GLU A 590 14.12 -34.43 -10.83
C GLU A 590 13.07 -34.25 -11.96
N GLU A 591 12.61 -33.01 -12.17
CA GLU A 591 11.59 -32.66 -13.16
C GLU A 591 12.18 -32.37 -14.57
N ASN A 592 13.51 -32.42 -14.75
CA ASN A 592 14.23 -32.03 -15.97
C ASN A 592 13.90 -30.62 -16.49
N ASP A 593 13.64 -29.67 -15.59
CA ASP A 593 13.29 -28.28 -15.93
C ASP A 593 14.56 -27.43 -16.10
N THR A 594 15.12 -27.44 -17.31
CA THR A 594 16.36 -26.74 -17.65
C THR A 594 16.29 -25.22 -17.49
N LEU A 595 15.11 -24.62 -17.64
CA LEU A 595 14.93 -23.17 -17.51
C LEU A 595 15.01 -22.74 -16.04
N VAL A 596 14.36 -23.49 -15.15
CA VAL A 596 14.40 -23.25 -13.71
C VAL A 596 15.81 -23.52 -13.15
N LEU A 597 16.52 -24.53 -13.67
CA LEU A 597 17.90 -24.79 -13.30
C LEU A 597 18.83 -23.61 -13.58
N GLU A 598 18.75 -23.02 -14.79
CA GLU A 598 19.59 -21.87 -15.16
C GLU A 598 19.31 -20.62 -14.31
N GLU A 599 18.06 -20.40 -13.90
CA GLU A 599 17.66 -19.27 -13.04
C GLU A 599 18.15 -19.47 -11.60
N VAL A 600 17.95 -20.67 -11.06
CA VAL A 600 18.38 -21.02 -9.69
C VAL A 600 19.91 -20.99 -9.57
N ASP A 601 20.64 -21.47 -10.57
CA ASP A 601 22.11 -21.43 -10.60
C ASP A 601 22.68 -20.01 -10.71
N ARG A 602 21.93 -19.07 -11.28
CA ARG A 602 22.30 -17.65 -11.30
C ARG A 602 22.13 -17.03 -9.91
N ASP A 603 20.96 -17.22 -9.30
CA ASP A 603 20.66 -16.74 -7.95
C ASP A 603 21.61 -17.33 -6.91
N PHE A 604 21.99 -18.60 -7.07
CA PHE A 604 22.96 -19.28 -6.21
C PHE A 604 24.34 -18.60 -6.28
N ARG A 605 24.82 -18.27 -7.49
CA ARG A 605 26.10 -17.59 -7.71
C ARG A 605 26.12 -16.17 -7.15
N ASP A 606 25.03 -15.42 -7.31
CA ASP A 606 24.93 -14.04 -6.81
C ASP A 606 24.94 -13.99 -5.28
N ILE A 607 24.22 -14.90 -4.63
CA ILE A 607 24.19 -15.00 -3.16
C ILE A 607 25.53 -15.51 -2.62
N GLU A 608 26.17 -16.49 -3.28
CA GLU A 608 27.52 -16.91 -2.91
C GLU A 608 28.53 -15.77 -3.02
N SER A 609 28.45 -14.95 -4.06
CA SER A 609 29.31 -13.78 -4.26
C SER A 609 29.17 -12.78 -3.11
N GLU A 610 27.93 -12.53 -2.66
CA GLU A 610 27.69 -11.64 -1.52
C GLU A 610 28.09 -12.24 -0.17
N ILE A 611 27.96 -13.55 0.03
CA ILE A 611 28.54 -14.22 1.21
C ILE A 611 30.07 -14.11 1.19
N LYS A 612 30.72 -14.30 0.04
CA LYS A 612 32.18 -14.17 -0.14
C LYS A 612 32.67 -12.74 0.09
N ARG A 613 31.84 -11.71 -0.15
CA ARG A 613 32.15 -10.31 0.17
C ARG A 613 32.17 -10.05 1.68
N VAL A 614 31.26 -10.68 2.42
CA VAL A 614 31.04 -10.45 3.86
C VAL A 614 31.86 -11.40 4.75
N MET A 615 32.25 -12.56 4.24
CA MET A 615 32.97 -13.62 4.98
C MET A 615 34.39 -13.86 4.45
N THR A 616 35.30 -14.27 5.34
CA THR A 616 36.62 -14.80 4.98
C THR A 616 36.53 -16.26 4.52
N PRO A 617 37.52 -16.79 3.77
CA PRO A 617 37.54 -18.19 3.31
C PRO A 617 37.48 -19.23 4.43
N ARG A 618 37.70 -18.84 5.70
CA ARG A 618 37.60 -19.70 6.90
C ARG A 618 36.28 -19.51 7.68
N GLY A 619 35.27 -18.87 7.08
CA GLY A 619 33.93 -18.75 7.66
C GLY A 619 33.78 -17.70 8.78
N ARG A 620 34.68 -16.71 8.86
CA ARG A 620 34.59 -15.58 9.82
C ARG A 620 34.26 -14.27 9.12
N ILE A 621 33.39 -13.46 9.71
CA ILE A 621 32.98 -12.13 9.20
C ILE A 621 34.20 -11.18 9.16
N ARG A 622 34.41 -10.45 8.06
CA ARG A 622 35.45 -9.41 7.95
C ARG A 622 35.12 -8.24 8.90
N GLN A 623 36.03 -7.89 9.81
CA GLN A 623 35.87 -6.73 10.72
C GLN A 623 36.32 -5.44 10.02
N ASP A 624 35.47 -4.41 9.98
CA ASP A 624 35.81 -3.11 9.41
C ASP A 624 35.45 -1.95 10.37
N ALA A 625 36.36 -0.98 10.48
CA ALA A 625 36.26 0.24 11.30
C ALA A 625 35.15 1.24 10.87
N GLY A 626 34.31 0.89 9.90
CA GLY A 626 33.34 1.79 9.27
C GLY A 626 31.99 1.97 9.99
N THR A 627 31.53 1.00 10.78
CA THR A 627 30.19 1.03 11.40
C THR A 627 30.09 2.03 12.55
N TRP A 628 31.14 2.13 13.36
CA TRP A 628 31.23 3.08 14.47
C TRP A 628 31.15 4.53 13.98
N GLU A 629 31.88 4.83 12.91
CA GLU A 629 31.93 6.16 12.31
C GLU A 629 30.58 6.55 11.68
N LYS A 630 29.84 5.59 11.11
CA LYS A 630 28.49 5.80 10.58
C LYS A 630 27.47 6.13 11.67
N ILE A 631 27.49 5.44 12.81
CA ILE A 631 26.58 5.71 13.94
C ILE A 631 26.87 7.09 14.54
N ARG A 632 28.15 7.40 14.79
CA ARG A 632 28.59 8.70 15.30
C ARG A 632 28.15 9.85 14.38
N LYS A 633 28.38 9.71 13.08
CA LYS A 633 27.94 10.68 12.07
C LYS A 633 26.41 10.82 12.06
N SER A 634 25.68 9.72 12.14
CA SER A 634 24.20 9.72 12.14
C SER A 634 23.60 10.44 13.36
N VAL A 635 24.10 10.16 14.58
CA VAL A 635 23.64 10.84 15.81
C VAL A 635 23.97 12.33 15.76
N GLY A 636 25.18 12.69 15.34
CA GLY A 636 25.57 14.10 15.19
C GLY A 636 24.74 14.86 14.16
N ILE A 637 24.41 14.23 13.01
CA ILE A 637 23.53 14.81 11.99
C ILE A 637 22.11 15.01 12.56
N ALA A 638 21.58 14.02 13.29
CA ALA A 638 20.24 14.09 13.86
C ALA A 638 20.10 15.20 14.91
N ILE A 639 21.09 15.38 15.79
CA ILE A 639 21.10 16.47 16.77
C ILE A 639 21.17 17.82 16.06
N ARG A 640 22.09 18.00 15.10
CA ARG A 640 22.22 19.26 14.33
C ARG A 640 20.93 19.63 13.60
N ARG A 641 20.25 18.64 13.00
CA ARG A 641 18.99 18.86 12.28
C ARG A 641 17.89 19.40 13.18
N VAL A 642 17.79 18.89 14.41
CA VAL A 642 16.76 19.33 15.37
C VAL A 642 17.11 20.67 15.99
N VAL A 643 18.39 20.94 16.26
CA VAL A 643 18.84 22.27 16.68
C VAL A 643 18.57 23.32 15.60
N GLU A 644 18.71 22.96 14.33
CA GLU A 644 18.34 23.83 13.21
C GLU A 644 16.81 24.02 13.09
N GLU A 645 16.02 22.97 13.33
CA GLU A 645 14.56 23.06 13.42
C GLU A 645 14.11 24.03 14.54
N ILE A 646 14.77 23.99 15.71
CA ILE A 646 14.52 24.93 16.81
C ILE A 646 14.83 26.38 16.37
N ARG A 647 15.96 26.61 15.69
CA ARG A 647 16.34 27.94 15.19
C ARG A 647 15.31 28.53 14.24
N VAL A 648 14.83 27.74 13.28
CA VAL A 648 13.85 28.17 12.27
C VAL A 648 12.48 28.46 12.91
N ASN A 649 12.12 27.75 13.98
CA ASN A 649 10.85 27.93 14.71
C ASN A 649 10.93 29.00 15.81
N ARG A 650 11.51 30.16 15.52
CA ARG A 650 11.66 31.31 16.44
C ARG A 650 12.42 31.01 17.76
N GLY A 651 13.23 29.94 17.79
CA GLY A 651 14.03 29.53 18.95
C GLY A 651 15.52 29.84 18.84
N SER A 652 15.91 30.96 18.23
CA SER A 652 17.31 31.30 17.97
C SER A 652 18.20 31.23 19.21
N GLU A 653 17.71 31.73 20.35
CA GLU A 653 18.43 31.71 21.63
C GLU A 653 18.66 30.29 22.15
N VAL A 654 17.63 29.44 22.03
CA VAL A 654 17.69 28.02 22.44
C VAL A 654 18.64 27.23 21.56
N ALA A 655 18.58 27.46 20.25
CA ALA A 655 19.45 26.81 19.29
C ALA A 655 20.91 27.20 19.52
N GLU A 656 21.19 28.48 19.79
CA GLU A 656 22.55 28.96 20.04
C GLU A 656 23.12 28.42 21.36
N HIS A 657 22.27 28.36 22.40
CA HIS A 657 22.59 27.69 23.66
C HIS A 657 22.94 26.21 23.45
N LEU A 658 22.11 25.46 22.72
CA LEU A 658 22.34 24.04 22.47
C LEU A 658 23.58 23.80 21.61
N ARG A 659 23.90 24.68 20.66
CA ARG A 659 25.14 24.58 19.86
C ARG A 659 26.39 24.81 20.69
N SER A 660 26.39 25.82 21.55
CA SER A 660 27.54 26.15 22.39
C SER A 660 27.73 25.18 23.55
N SER A 661 26.63 24.58 24.04
CA SER A 661 26.64 23.70 25.21
C SER A 661 26.74 22.20 24.88
N ILE A 662 26.52 21.78 23.62
CA ILE A 662 26.67 20.37 23.21
C ILE A 662 28.05 20.17 22.57
N ARG A 663 28.92 19.40 23.24
CA ARG A 663 30.24 19.06 22.71
C ARG A 663 30.20 17.68 22.06
N GLY A 664 30.68 17.59 20.82
CA GLY A 664 30.73 16.37 20.03
C GLY A 664 32.07 15.63 20.13
N GLY A 665 32.06 14.31 19.86
CA GLY A 665 33.23 13.44 19.93
C GLY A 665 32.83 11.96 19.88
N GLN A 666 33.65 11.06 20.44
CA GLN A 666 33.25 9.66 20.68
C GLN A 666 32.08 9.56 21.70
N ARG A 667 31.99 10.55 22.60
CA ARG A 667 30.91 10.74 23.57
C ARG A 667 30.33 12.12 23.36
N VAL A 668 29.01 12.23 23.45
CA VAL A 668 28.25 13.47 23.33
C VAL A 668 27.89 13.92 24.74
N ILE A 669 28.15 15.18 25.06
CA ILE A 669 27.86 15.76 26.38
C ILE A 669 27.13 17.08 26.20
N TYR A 670 26.11 17.29 27.02
CA TYR A 670 25.52 18.60 27.25
C TYR A 670 26.14 19.20 28.52
N ALA A 671 26.89 20.29 28.36
CA ALA A 671 27.58 21.00 29.42
C ALA A 671 27.43 22.51 29.22
N ALA A 672 26.61 23.14 30.06
CA ALA A 672 26.33 24.57 30.03
C ALA A 672 27.00 25.30 31.22
N SER A 673 27.44 26.55 30.99
CA SER A 673 27.97 27.46 32.02
C SER A 673 27.34 28.84 31.83
N PRO A 674 26.50 29.34 32.77
CA PRO A 674 26.08 28.72 34.02
C PRO A 674 25.21 27.46 33.80
N ARG A 675 25.10 26.62 34.84
CA ARG A 675 24.34 25.36 34.78
C ARG A 675 22.84 25.65 34.62
N ILE A 676 22.22 25.05 33.60
CA ILE A 676 20.77 25.10 33.36
C ILE A 676 20.15 23.74 33.69
N GLU A 677 19.13 23.73 34.54
CA GLU A 677 18.34 22.54 34.85
C GLU A 677 17.09 22.50 33.96
N TRP A 678 17.05 21.51 33.07
CA TRP A 678 15.92 21.30 32.17
C TRP A 678 14.92 20.35 32.80
N GLN A 679 13.63 20.69 32.71
CA GLN A 679 12.60 19.68 32.83
C GLN A 679 12.66 18.76 31.60
N ALA A 680 13.38 17.64 31.71
CA ALA A 680 13.59 16.63 30.68
C ALA A 680 13.47 15.21 31.26
N GLY A 681 13.31 14.20 30.40
CA GLY A 681 13.03 12.79 30.80
C GLY A 681 11.55 12.40 30.87
N ASN A 682 11.30 11.08 30.89
CA ASN A 682 9.96 10.47 31.04
C ASN A 682 9.68 10.18 32.52
N ASN A 683 9.37 11.21 33.31
CA ASN A 683 8.74 10.99 34.62
C ASN A 683 7.22 10.85 34.43
N GLU A 684 6.76 9.60 34.34
CA GLU A 684 5.48 9.17 34.90
C GLU A 684 5.69 8.91 36.39
N LYS A 685 5.76 9.96 37.20
CA LYS A 685 5.56 9.85 38.64
C LYS A 685 4.74 11.03 39.14
N SER A 686 3.56 10.67 39.65
CA SER A 686 2.79 11.32 40.72
C SER A 686 2.42 12.80 40.53
N PHE A 687 1.21 13.05 40.03
CA PHE A 687 0.37 14.09 40.62
C PHE A 687 -0.42 13.47 41.77
N PRO A 688 -0.31 13.98 43.01
CA PRO A 688 -1.24 13.61 44.06
C PRO A 688 -2.62 14.21 43.76
N LEU A 689 -3.66 13.40 43.91
CA LEU A 689 -5.01 13.88 44.14
C LEU A 689 -4.98 14.77 45.38
N HIS A 690 -5.26 16.07 45.24
CA HIS A 690 -5.71 16.89 46.36
C HIS A 690 -6.77 17.90 45.91
N GLU A 691 -7.98 17.63 46.41
CA GLU A 691 -9.01 18.54 46.95
C GLU A 691 -8.87 20.05 46.65
N LYS A 692 -9.76 20.57 45.79
CA LYS A 692 -10.99 21.27 46.20
C LYS A 692 -11.90 21.52 45.00
#